data_AF-A0AAV8AD22-F1
#
_entry.id   AF-A0AAV8AD22-F1
#
_cell.length_a   1.000
_cell.length_b   1.000
_cell.length_c   1.000
_cell.angle_alpha   90.00
_cell.angle_beta   90.00
_cell.angle_gamma   90.00
#
_symmetry.space_group_name_H-M   'P 1'
#
loop_
_entity.id
_entity.type
_entity.pdbx_description
1 polymer ?
#
loop_
_entity_poly.entity_id
_entity_poly.type
_entity_poly.pdbx_seq_one_letter_code
_entity_poly.pdbx_strand_id
1 'polypeptide(L)'
;MSFLVSNIQRFSIHDGPGIRTTIFLKGCGLRCLWCQNPESIRSKPELLFDQKKCLGCRKCIEKCPFNIDNTEGFLSSKEAFEKCNDCFECVKACPTNALTQIGDRITIDDLMAQVSRDRHYYKHSGGGITFSGGEPLLQSKPLKAFLELCQMENIHTLIETAGYVNWKNFEQVLPFVDRWYYDLKTGNTKLHQKIVGVDPELIWDNASKLINEIGLEEAKRKINFRMPVVPGINDTMESLEGLKHLLLKLKIPKLTLLPYHNFGEIKLQKIKPLPKIKQLGIENEKSNLALSKVEKFFKNNGIAISIEQGLFNDQTKNETQTKIKVENRIKKIKNKSLIKHNHHDYTLSTRIEKLKRDYFSLKPGICTERSDNLYRYYKNEENLKKPIIIQRAESIISILTNSTTKIYDDELLVGSWNSKRVGGSIYPEISHIVALLNELFKFDSRKINPLRITKKEKYKLLKQLPFWMKNSFISNFIKRSGTHTVSTLIDALKVERFFINELGGIGHYCPDNKKLITLGTTGIKRQASKLQKKTDDLNRKNFYDSIITVCDGLEKWAGNYSKLAKDLANKLDDNNPRKKELFKISNICDRVPKYPARTFHEALQSILFIQIAFNMESLDNGISPGRLDQILYPYYKSDIQKGILTREQAFELLCSFSIKLSELVPVMDTNTGDIHGGHLAGQVVCIGGVDPEGNDSTNELSMIFLDVMNKLRIRQPNWWARIHPNSPEEFLKKISTNLIDEVHSPALVNDEKAIPILLNKNVTLRDARNYIPLGCVELIPSHQVVGSTDAGMINLVYPLELTLGLKKRGKRKIKNKKKQLYNCKSIDDLVELYAIQLDKLIDDFMIDLTLIERVHSELFPTPLISTFLEGCIESGIDVTQGSTKYVWSGVQGIGAPDVADSLIAIDQVIFKEKYCDLKMLRRALKRNFVGYECLRNKLLNAPKYGNDIPVVDNMLSRIMKLYNDLLNRRINTRNGKLCAGFYSTTIHTVFGTNSHALPNGSLKGTTLSNGLSPAVGNDRLGPTAALNSASNLDVNSAENGLTFNLTLNSNVLYGEQGVNNMQSLIQGYFENGGLQTQINVFDVKQLEDAYENPEKYPHLLVRVSGYTAYFNDLTPKMKREIIDRERKRKL
;
A
#
# COMPACT_ATOMS: atom_id res chain seq x y z
N MET A 1 -27.82 25.67 -15.47
CA MET A 1 -28.47 24.52 -16.16
C MET A 1 -28.13 23.23 -15.40
N SER A 2 -28.86 22.13 -15.60
CA SER A 2 -28.58 20.85 -14.93
C SER A 2 -28.75 19.64 -15.85
N PHE A 3 -28.03 18.57 -15.53
CA PHE A 3 -28.18 17.25 -16.13
C PHE A 3 -29.10 16.37 -15.27
N LEU A 4 -29.72 15.38 -15.91
CA LEU A 4 -30.29 14.24 -15.23
C LEU A 4 -29.31 13.06 -15.35
N VAL A 5 -28.57 12.80 -14.27
CA VAL A 5 -27.45 11.83 -14.20
C VAL A 5 -27.91 10.57 -13.48
N SER A 6 -27.73 9.40 -14.10
CA SER A 6 -28.04 8.11 -13.47
C SER A 6 -26.87 7.58 -12.64
N ASN A 7 -25.63 7.83 -13.07
CA ASN A 7 -24.42 7.42 -12.37
C ASN A 7 -23.20 8.24 -12.83
N ILE A 8 -22.19 8.34 -11.97
CA ILE A 8 -20.86 8.86 -12.32
C ILE A 8 -19.85 7.78 -11.93
N GLN A 9 -19.11 7.27 -12.91
CA GLN A 9 -18.07 6.27 -12.70
C GLN A 9 -16.71 6.90 -12.96
N ARG A 10 -15.80 6.79 -12.01
CA ARG A 10 -14.44 7.33 -12.10
C ARG A 10 -13.46 6.20 -12.38
N PHE A 11 -12.29 6.54 -12.93
CA PHE A 11 -11.28 5.58 -13.35
C PHE A 11 -11.79 4.57 -14.41
N SER A 12 -12.59 5.05 -15.35
CA SER A 12 -12.98 4.29 -16.53
C SER A 12 -11.83 4.23 -17.53
N ILE A 13 -11.35 3.03 -17.82
CA ILE A 13 -10.25 2.77 -18.76
C ILE A 13 -10.71 2.05 -20.04
N HIS A 14 -11.97 1.62 -20.09
CA HIS A 14 -12.59 0.97 -21.25
C HIS A 14 -13.52 1.94 -22.02
N ASP A 15 -14.08 2.95 -21.34
CA ASP A 15 -15.01 3.93 -21.92
C ASP A 15 -14.31 5.05 -22.73
N GLY A 16 -13.14 4.77 -23.29
CA GLY A 16 -12.33 5.72 -24.07
C GLY A 16 -10.83 5.60 -23.82
N PRO A 17 -10.01 6.41 -24.50
CA PRO A 17 -8.56 6.46 -24.27
C PRO A 17 -8.23 7.12 -22.91
N GLY A 18 -7.14 6.65 -22.31
CA GLY A 18 -6.63 7.18 -21.04
C GLY A 18 -7.54 6.85 -19.85
N ILE A 19 -7.29 7.52 -18.72
CA ILE A 19 -8.12 7.43 -17.51
C ILE A 19 -9.28 8.41 -17.67
N ARG A 20 -10.51 7.92 -17.55
CA ARG A 20 -11.71 8.74 -17.77
C ARG A 20 -12.65 8.74 -16.58
N THR A 21 -13.49 9.77 -16.52
CA THR A 21 -14.73 9.76 -15.73
C THR A 21 -15.92 9.65 -16.67
N THR A 22 -16.69 8.59 -16.53
CA THR A 22 -17.89 8.33 -17.33
C THR A 22 -19.14 8.82 -16.61
N ILE A 23 -19.88 9.72 -17.26
CA ILE A 23 -21.11 10.34 -16.77
C ILE A 23 -22.26 9.68 -17.52
N PHE A 24 -23.06 8.87 -16.80
CA PHE A 24 -24.22 8.21 -17.35
C PHE A 24 -25.44 9.13 -17.24
N LEU A 25 -26.01 9.51 -18.39
CA LEU A 25 -27.16 10.40 -18.47
C LEU A 25 -28.47 9.63 -18.66
N LYS A 26 -29.59 10.21 -18.23
CA LYS A 26 -30.94 9.67 -18.45
C LYS A 26 -31.61 10.18 -19.74
N GLY A 27 -32.61 9.42 -20.20
CA GLY A 27 -33.37 9.64 -21.43
C GLY A 27 -32.75 8.90 -22.61
N CYS A 28 -33.50 8.01 -23.26
CA CYS A 28 -33.09 7.35 -24.50
C CYS A 28 -34.31 7.10 -25.41
N GLY A 29 -34.16 7.40 -26.70
CA GLY A 29 -35.19 7.14 -27.72
C GLY A 29 -35.31 5.66 -28.09
N LEU A 30 -34.33 4.82 -27.75
CA LEU A 30 -34.27 3.41 -28.12
C LEU A 30 -34.87 2.49 -27.04
N ARG A 31 -35.26 1.28 -27.44
CA ARG A 31 -35.79 0.19 -26.59
C ARG A 31 -35.06 -1.12 -26.88
N CYS A 32 -33.74 -1.05 -26.95
CA CYS A 32 -32.88 -2.21 -27.21
C CYS A 32 -33.20 -3.39 -26.27
N LEU A 33 -33.43 -4.57 -26.82
CA LEU A 33 -33.67 -5.79 -26.04
C LEU A 33 -32.50 -6.15 -25.10
N TRP A 34 -31.28 -5.69 -25.42
CA TRP A 34 -30.04 -5.95 -24.67
C TRP A 34 -29.48 -4.70 -23.98
N CYS A 35 -30.30 -3.68 -23.71
CA CYS A 35 -29.81 -2.44 -23.10
C CYS A 35 -29.03 -2.74 -21.81
N GLN A 36 -27.78 -2.28 -21.72
CA GLN A 36 -26.91 -2.46 -20.55
C GLN A 36 -27.22 -1.46 -19.42
N ASN A 37 -27.84 -0.33 -19.76
CA ASN A 37 -28.23 0.75 -18.86
C ASN A 37 -29.75 1.05 -18.95
N PRO A 38 -30.63 0.05 -18.76
CA PRO A 38 -32.08 0.23 -18.91
C PRO A 38 -32.67 1.30 -17.96
N GLU A 39 -32.03 1.51 -16.81
CA GLU A 39 -32.31 2.56 -15.84
C GLU A 39 -32.09 3.99 -16.38
N SER A 40 -31.42 4.12 -17.53
CA SER A 40 -31.18 5.39 -18.20
C SER A 40 -32.20 5.68 -19.31
N ILE A 41 -33.15 4.78 -19.60
CA ILE A 41 -34.09 4.94 -20.71
C ILE A 41 -35.10 6.07 -20.46
N ARG A 42 -35.72 6.13 -19.27
CA ARG A 42 -36.72 7.17 -18.98
C ARG A 42 -36.03 8.50 -18.71
N SER A 43 -36.63 9.60 -19.16
CA SER A 43 -36.15 10.97 -18.98
C SER A 43 -36.58 11.61 -17.64
N LYS A 44 -36.94 10.79 -16.65
CA LYS A 44 -37.31 11.25 -15.30
C LYS A 44 -36.63 10.39 -14.21
N PRO A 45 -36.46 10.91 -12.99
CA PRO A 45 -36.01 10.10 -11.86
C PRO A 45 -36.89 8.87 -11.66
N GLU A 46 -36.29 7.76 -11.24
CA GLU A 46 -36.99 6.50 -11.00
C GLU A 46 -36.56 5.86 -9.69
N LEU A 47 -37.40 4.96 -9.17
CA LEU A 47 -37.11 4.20 -7.97
C LEU A 47 -36.41 2.88 -8.33
N LEU A 48 -35.26 2.64 -7.70
CA LEU A 48 -34.59 1.35 -7.69
C LEU A 48 -34.85 0.65 -6.36
N PHE A 49 -35.12 -0.65 -6.42
CA PHE A 49 -35.20 -1.53 -5.27
C PHE A 49 -34.28 -2.74 -5.38
N ASP A 50 -33.35 -2.86 -4.43
CA ASP A 50 -32.51 -4.04 -4.25
C ASP A 50 -33.03 -4.89 -3.08
N GLN A 51 -33.77 -5.95 -3.40
CA GLN A 51 -34.35 -6.86 -2.40
C GLN A 51 -33.30 -7.47 -1.48
N LYS A 52 -32.08 -7.71 -1.97
CA LYS A 52 -30.99 -8.32 -1.19
C LYS A 52 -30.53 -7.41 -0.03
N LYS A 53 -30.79 -6.10 -0.12
CA LYS A 53 -30.45 -5.13 0.93
C LYS A 53 -31.62 -4.82 1.88
N CYS A 54 -32.83 -5.30 1.61
CA CYS A 54 -34.00 -4.94 2.39
C CYS A 54 -34.03 -5.72 3.71
N LEU A 55 -34.21 -5.01 4.84
CA LEU A 55 -34.36 -5.64 6.16
C LEU A 55 -35.81 -6.03 6.51
N GLY A 56 -36.77 -5.73 5.64
CA GLY A 56 -38.20 -5.90 5.97
C GLY A 56 -38.72 -4.94 7.05
N CYS A 57 -37.96 -3.89 7.38
CA CYS A 57 -38.26 -2.99 8.52
C CYS A 57 -39.46 -2.05 8.34
N ARG A 58 -40.11 -2.04 7.17
CA ARG A 58 -41.31 -1.24 6.82
C ARG A 58 -41.25 0.29 7.00
N LYS A 59 -40.13 0.89 7.45
CA LYS A 59 -39.95 2.35 7.58
C LYS A 59 -40.28 3.16 6.33
N CYS A 60 -40.02 2.60 5.15
CA CYS A 60 -40.35 3.23 3.88
C CYS A 60 -41.87 3.37 3.63
N ILE A 61 -42.67 2.45 4.20
CA ILE A 61 -44.13 2.49 4.16
C ILE A 61 -44.63 3.52 5.18
N GLU A 62 -44.11 3.48 6.41
CA GLU A 62 -44.46 4.43 7.48
C GLU A 62 -44.25 5.91 7.08
N LYS A 63 -43.26 6.17 6.22
CA LYS A 63 -42.94 7.52 5.72
C LYS A 63 -43.51 7.82 4.34
N CYS A 64 -44.23 6.88 3.71
CA CYS A 64 -44.85 7.10 2.42
C CYS A 64 -46.15 7.92 2.61
N PRO A 65 -46.24 9.16 2.10
CA PRO A 65 -47.44 9.98 2.26
C PRO A 65 -48.68 9.42 1.55
N PHE A 66 -48.49 8.47 0.62
CA PHE A 66 -49.55 7.80 -0.14
C PHE A 66 -49.86 6.39 0.39
N ASN A 67 -49.25 6.00 1.51
CA ASN A 67 -49.42 4.72 2.19
C ASN A 67 -49.40 3.50 1.23
N ILE A 68 -48.45 3.50 0.30
CA ILE A 68 -48.26 2.43 -0.67
C ILE A 68 -47.78 1.17 0.08
N ASP A 69 -48.73 0.36 0.56
CA ASP A 69 -48.50 -0.91 1.23
C ASP A 69 -48.33 -2.05 0.22
N ASN A 70 -47.43 -2.99 0.52
CA ASN A 70 -47.09 -4.12 -0.34
C ASN A 70 -46.70 -5.36 0.50
N THR A 71 -47.58 -5.72 1.43
CA THR A 71 -47.49 -6.93 2.28
C THR A 71 -47.39 -8.25 1.48
N GLU A 72 -47.90 -8.32 0.24
CA GLU A 72 -48.04 -9.55 -0.55
C GLU A 72 -47.22 -9.58 -1.87
N GLY A 73 -46.11 -8.85 -1.94
CA GLY A 73 -45.28 -8.81 -3.14
C GLY A 73 -44.73 -7.42 -3.34
N PHE A 74 -43.42 -7.28 -3.24
CA PHE A 74 -42.77 -5.97 -3.12
C PHE A 74 -42.99 -5.09 -4.36
N LEU A 75 -43.61 -3.91 -4.20
CA LEU A 75 -43.77 -2.86 -5.25
C LEU A 75 -44.19 -3.44 -6.62
N SER A 76 -45.08 -4.45 -6.61
CA SER A 76 -45.39 -5.26 -7.79
C SER A 76 -46.66 -4.85 -8.52
N SER A 77 -47.60 -4.17 -7.84
CA SER A 77 -48.83 -3.72 -8.51
C SER A 77 -48.58 -2.39 -9.23
N LYS A 78 -48.86 -2.40 -10.53
CA LYS A 78 -48.83 -1.21 -11.39
C LYS A 78 -49.76 -0.12 -10.82
N GLU A 79 -50.92 -0.54 -10.30
CA GLU A 79 -51.94 0.30 -9.66
C GLU A 79 -51.43 1.02 -8.39
N ALA A 80 -50.54 0.40 -7.61
CA ALA A 80 -49.93 1.07 -6.46
C ALA A 80 -48.96 2.19 -6.88
N PHE A 81 -48.25 2.03 -7.99
CA PHE A 81 -47.37 3.08 -8.53
C PHE A 81 -48.13 4.19 -9.23
N GLU A 82 -49.35 3.96 -9.71
CA GLU A 82 -50.21 5.01 -10.23
C GLU A 82 -50.59 6.04 -9.14
N LYS A 83 -50.56 5.64 -7.86
CA LYS A 83 -50.72 6.53 -6.69
C LYS A 83 -49.43 7.22 -6.25
N CYS A 84 -48.27 6.84 -6.78
CA CYS A 84 -46.98 7.42 -6.43
C CYS A 84 -46.75 8.74 -7.17
N ASN A 85 -46.43 9.81 -6.45
CA ASN A 85 -46.11 11.12 -7.03
C ASN A 85 -44.59 11.36 -7.20
N ASP A 86 -43.76 10.31 -7.10
CA ASP A 86 -42.30 10.38 -7.20
C ASP A 86 -41.65 11.33 -6.14
N CYS A 87 -42.17 11.39 -4.91
CA CYS A 87 -41.60 12.21 -3.82
C CYS A 87 -40.32 11.66 -3.16
N PHE A 88 -40.01 10.37 -3.34
CA PHE A 88 -38.83 9.67 -2.79
C PHE A 88 -38.63 9.71 -1.26
N GLU A 89 -39.67 10.02 -0.47
CA GLU A 89 -39.59 9.92 1.00
C GLU A 89 -39.27 8.49 1.48
N CYS A 90 -39.73 7.48 0.72
CA CYS A 90 -39.40 6.07 0.95
C CYS A 90 -37.89 5.77 0.82
N VAL A 91 -37.17 6.50 -0.04
CA VAL A 91 -35.70 6.41 -0.20
C VAL A 91 -35.01 7.01 1.03
N LYS A 92 -35.41 8.22 1.45
CA LYS A 92 -34.85 8.89 2.63
C LYS A 92 -35.04 8.07 3.91
N ALA A 93 -36.20 7.42 4.03
CA ALA A 93 -36.54 6.54 5.15
C ALA A 93 -35.82 5.19 5.15
N CYS A 94 -35.30 4.73 4.00
CA CYS A 94 -34.67 3.42 3.88
C CYS A 94 -33.29 3.41 4.58
N PRO A 95 -33.10 2.60 5.63
CA PRO A 95 -31.83 2.60 6.37
C PRO A 95 -30.68 1.95 5.60
N THR A 96 -31.00 1.01 4.70
CA THR A 96 -30.02 0.16 4.01
C THR A 96 -29.68 0.61 2.59
N ASN A 97 -30.34 1.67 2.10
CA ASN A 97 -30.33 2.04 0.68
C ASN A 97 -30.73 0.86 -0.21
N ALA A 98 -31.66 0.03 0.27
CA ALA A 98 -32.38 -0.94 -0.57
C ALA A 98 -33.29 -0.21 -1.56
N LEU A 99 -33.87 0.91 -1.16
CA LEU A 99 -34.54 1.86 -2.04
C LEU A 99 -33.57 3.01 -2.34
N THR A 100 -33.37 3.30 -3.62
CA THR A 100 -32.53 4.40 -4.10
C THR A 100 -33.22 5.12 -5.25
N GLN A 101 -33.05 6.44 -5.32
CA GLN A 101 -33.41 7.21 -6.50
C GLN A 101 -32.33 7.01 -7.58
N ILE A 102 -32.75 6.89 -8.84
CA ILE A 102 -31.84 6.94 -9.98
C ILE A 102 -32.26 8.04 -10.95
N GLY A 103 -31.30 8.91 -11.31
CA GLY A 103 -31.59 10.14 -12.03
C GLY A 103 -31.57 11.32 -11.07
N ASP A 104 -30.39 11.73 -10.66
CA ASP A 104 -30.20 12.92 -9.85
C ASP A 104 -30.02 14.14 -10.75
N ARG A 105 -30.59 15.27 -10.32
CA ARG A 105 -30.37 16.55 -10.98
C ARG A 105 -29.07 17.12 -10.45
N ILE A 106 -28.07 17.20 -11.31
CA ILE A 106 -26.75 17.75 -10.97
C ILE A 106 -26.54 19.01 -11.82
N THR A 107 -26.17 20.12 -11.17
CA THR A 107 -25.87 21.36 -11.91
C THR A 107 -24.57 21.20 -12.70
N ILE A 108 -24.38 22.02 -13.73
CA ILE A 108 -23.13 22.03 -14.50
C ILE A 108 -21.93 22.30 -13.56
N ASP A 109 -22.07 23.26 -12.65
CA ASP A 109 -21.01 23.67 -11.73
C ASP A 109 -20.66 22.55 -10.73
N ASP A 110 -21.67 21.89 -10.14
CA ASP A 110 -21.45 20.78 -9.22
C ASP A 110 -20.79 19.58 -9.93
N LEU A 111 -21.18 19.31 -11.17
CA LEU A 111 -20.60 18.24 -11.97
C LEU A 111 -19.15 18.58 -12.33
N MET A 112 -18.87 19.83 -12.72
CA MET A 112 -17.52 20.27 -13.06
C MET A 112 -16.59 20.22 -11.85
N ALA A 113 -17.08 20.64 -10.68
CA ALA A 113 -16.36 20.57 -9.41
C ALA A 113 -16.05 19.13 -8.96
N GLN A 114 -16.83 18.13 -9.42
CA GLN A 114 -16.54 16.72 -9.16
C GLN A 114 -15.50 16.15 -10.13
N VAL A 115 -15.69 16.35 -11.45
CA VAL A 115 -14.81 15.73 -12.47
C VAL A 115 -13.44 16.39 -12.55
N SER A 116 -13.33 17.69 -12.25
CA SER A 116 -12.07 18.44 -12.30
C SER A 116 -11.08 18.04 -11.21
N ARG A 117 -11.52 17.26 -10.23
CA ARG A 117 -10.64 16.66 -9.21
C ARG A 117 -9.74 15.58 -9.80
N ASP A 118 -10.13 14.99 -10.94
CA ASP A 118 -9.35 13.99 -11.66
C ASP A 118 -8.47 14.57 -12.78
N ARG A 119 -8.40 15.91 -12.91
CA ARG A 119 -7.68 16.61 -13.99
C ARG A 119 -6.23 16.17 -14.17
N HIS A 120 -5.52 15.89 -13.08
CA HIS A 120 -4.11 15.48 -13.15
C HIS A 120 -3.97 14.06 -13.73
N TYR A 121 -4.93 13.16 -13.46
CA TYR A 121 -4.95 11.85 -14.09
C TYR A 121 -5.30 11.95 -15.59
N TYR A 122 -6.23 12.85 -15.95
CA TYR A 122 -6.57 13.10 -17.36
C TYR A 122 -5.37 13.62 -18.14
N LYS A 123 -4.68 14.63 -17.60
CA LYS A 123 -3.49 15.25 -18.18
C LYS A 123 -2.42 14.22 -18.54
N HIS A 124 -2.07 13.32 -17.62
CA HIS A 124 -0.99 12.35 -17.86
C HIS A 124 -1.40 11.18 -18.74
N SER A 125 -2.68 10.79 -18.70
CA SER A 125 -3.15 9.63 -19.47
C SER A 125 -3.67 9.98 -20.87
N GLY A 126 -3.79 11.27 -21.21
CA GLY A 126 -4.56 11.73 -22.38
C GLY A 126 -6.06 11.40 -22.28
N GLY A 127 -6.54 11.18 -21.06
CA GLY A 127 -7.92 10.83 -20.74
C GLY A 127 -8.82 12.05 -20.54
N GLY A 128 -9.96 11.86 -19.87
CA GLY A 128 -10.91 12.96 -19.66
C GLY A 128 -12.32 12.48 -19.32
N ILE A 129 -13.34 13.06 -19.96
CA ILE A 129 -14.75 12.78 -19.61
C ILE A 129 -15.44 12.03 -20.74
N THR A 130 -16.21 11.01 -20.38
CA THR A 130 -17.10 10.30 -21.32
C THR A 130 -18.55 10.51 -20.93
N PHE A 131 -19.39 10.97 -21.85
CA PHE A 131 -20.84 10.98 -21.67
C PHE A 131 -21.44 9.71 -22.28
N SER A 132 -22.14 8.93 -21.44
CA SER A 132 -22.72 7.62 -21.81
C SER A 132 -24.11 7.44 -21.17
N GLY A 133 -24.65 6.22 -21.18
CA GLY A 133 -25.90 5.85 -20.52
C GLY A 133 -27.09 5.83 -21.47
N GLY A 134 -27.99 6.81 -21.33
CA GLY A 134 -29.08 7.05 -22.25
C GLY A 134 -28.58 7.54 -23.61
N GLU A 135 -29.25 8.50 -24.21
CA GLU A 135 -28.77 9.22 -25.38
C GLU A 135 -28.32 10.63 -24.93
N PRO A 136 -27.01 10.86 -24.70
CA PRO A 136 -26.50 12.13 -24.16
C PRO A 136 -26.98 13.35 -24.94
N LEU A 137 -27.14 13.23 -26.25
CA LEU A 137 -27.56 14.32 -27.12
C LEU A 137 -29.02 14.77 -26.88
N LEU A 138 -29.84 14.00 -26.16
CA LEU A 138 -31.16 14.47 -25.71
C LEU A 138 -31.06 15.56 -24.63
N GLN A 139 -29.90 15.69 -23.98
CA GLN A 139 -29.58 16.76 -23.03
C GLN A 139 -28.57 17.76 -23.63
N SER A 140 -28.68 18.06 -24.94
CA SER A 140 -27.73 18.87 -25.71
C SER A 140 -27.45 20.27 -25.16
N LYS A 141 -28.45 20.96 -24.58
CA LYS A 141 -28.27 22.31 -24.01
C LYS A 141 -27.28 22.35 -22.83
N PRO A 142 -27.51 21.60 -21.73
CA PRO A 142 -26.51 21.53 -20.66
C PRO A 142 -25.22 20.85 -21.12
N LEU A 143 -25.28 19.91 -22.08
CA LEU A 143 -24.10 19.26 -22.65
C LEU A 143 -23.16 20.26 -23.33
N LYS A 144 -23.68 21.13 -24.21
CA LYS A 144 -22.90 22.18 -24.85
C LYS A 144 -22.15 23.04 -23.83
N ALA A 145 -22.87 23.62 -22.88
CA ALA A 145 -22.29 24.49 -21.86
C ALA A 145 -21.22 23.79 -21.01
N PHE A 146 -21.39 22.49 -20.73
CA PHE A 146 -20.38 21.72 -19.99
C PHE A 146 -19.16 21.39 -20.85
N LEU A 147 -19.33 21.09 -22.13
CA LEU A 147 -18.21 20.82 -23.06
C LEU A 147 -17.36 22.08 -23.30
N GLU A 148 -17.99 23.26 -23.36
CA GLU A 148 -17.29 24.55 -23.40
C GLU A 148 -16.37 24.72 -22.19
N LEU A 149 -16.87 24.42 -20.98
CA LEU A 149 -16.04 24.44 -19.76
C LEU A 149 -14.91 23.40 -19.81
N CYS A 150 -15.18 22.19 -20.31
CA CYS A 150 -14.14 21.17 -20.49
C CYS A 150 -13.02 21.65 -21.42
N GLN A 151 -13.37 22.33 -22.51
CA GLN A 151 -12.38 22.86 -23.45
C GLN A 151 -11.52 23.95 -22.79
N MET A 152 -12.12 24.84 -21.99
CA MET A 152 -11.38 25.86 -21.21
C MET A 152 -10.40 25.23 -20.22
N GLU A 153 -10.78 24.11 -19.60
CA GLU A 153 -9.94 23.35 -18.66
C GLU A 153 -9.00 22.33 -19.35
N ASN A 154 -8.96 22.29 -20.68
CA ASN A 154 -8.21 21.31 -21.49
C ASN A 154 -8.52 19.84 -21.15
N ILE A 155 -9.78 19.52 -20.85
CA ILE A 155 -10.25 18.17 -20.56
C ILE A 155 -10.80 17.54 -21.84
N HIS A 156 -10.19 16.43 -22.28
CA HIS A 156 -10.67 15.70 -23.46
C HIS A 156 -12.08 15.14 -23.23
N THR A 157 -12.98 15.35 -24.18
CA THR A 157 -14.38 14.92 -24.11
C THR A 157 -14.68 13.78 -25.08
N LEU A 158 -15.57 12.88 -24.68
CA LEU A 158 -16.04 11.78 -25.51
C LEU A 158 -17.55 11.64 -25.35
N ILE A 159 -18.28 11.50 -26.45
CA ILE A 159 -19.72 11.19 -26.42
C ILE A 159 -19.95 9.79 -26.99
N GLU A 160 -20.61 8.95 -26.20
CA GLU A 160 -21.23 7.71 -26.66
C GLU A 160 -22.68 7.99 -27.09
N THR A 161 -22.99 7.72 -28.36
CA THR A 161 -24.32 7.99 -28.94
C THR A 161 -24.75 6.86 -29.87
N ALA A 162 -26.05 6.60 -29.94
CA ALA A 162 -26.64 5.76 -30.99
C ALA A 162 -27.23 6.59 -32.13
N GLY A 163 -27.15 7.93 -32.03
CA GLY A 163 -27.50 8.87 -33.08
C GLY A 163 -28.97 9.02 -33.40
N TYR A 164 -29.87 8.47 -32.59
CA TYR A 164 -31.32 8.62 -32.78
C TYR A 164 -31.84 9.90 -32.12
N VAL A 165 -31.45 11.05 -32.68
CA VAL A 165 -31.85 12.40 -32.23
C VAL A 165 -32.05 13.33 -33.42
N ASN A 166 -32.70 14.48 -33.19
CA ASN A 166 -32.72 15.55 -34.19
C ASN A 166 -31.30 16.09 -34.41
N TRP A 167 -30.90 16.29 -35.68
CA TRP A 167 -29.58 16.79 -36.07
C TRP A 167 -29.13 18.07 -35.34
N LYS A 168 -30.07 18.97 -35.01
CA LYS A 168 -29.79 20.20 -34.23
C LYS A 168 -29.10 19.93 -32.89
N ASN A 169 -29.26 18.74 -32.32
CA ASN A 169 -28.57 18.35 -31.09
C ASN A 169 -27.09 18.02 -31.31
N PHE A 170 -26.73 17.46 -32.47
CA PHE A 170 -25.32 17.27 -32.86
C PHE A 170 -24.66 18.61 -33.14
N GLU A 171 -25.29 19.43 -33.98
CA GLU A 171 -24.77 20.73 -34.44
C GLU A 171 -24.31 21.62 -33.28
N GLN A 172 -25.07 21.66 -32.18
CA GLN A 172 -24.77 22.50 -31.02
C GLN A 172 -23.54 22.06 -30.22
N VAL A 173 -23.19 20.77 -30.22
CA VAL A 173 -22.09 20.22 -29.40
C VAL A 173 -20.86 19.89 -30.22
N LEU A 174 -21.01 19.68 -31.53
CA LEU A 174 -19.96 19.25 -32.45
C LEU A 174 -18.62 20.00 -32.29
N PRO A 175 -18.58 21.34 -32.13
CA PRO A 175 -17.32 22.08 -32.04
C PRO A 175 -16.48 21.73 -30.81
N PHE A 176 -17.08 21.12 -29.79
CA PHE A 176 -16.48 20.89 -28.47
C PHE A 176 -16.21 19.42 -28.17
N VAL A 177 -16.51 18.51 -29.09
CA VAL A 177 -16.37 17.06 -28.88
C VAL A 177 -15.09 16.54 -29.54
N ASP A 178 -14.19 16.00 -28.73
CA ASP A 178 -12.91 15.47 -29.24
C ASP A 178 -13.05 14.10 -29.89
N ARG A 179 -13.96 13.25 -29.37
CA ARG A 179 -14.16 11.87 -29.83
C ARG A 179 -15.61 11.42 -29.75
N TRP A 180 -16.01 10.60 -30.71
CA TRP A 180 -17.33 10.00 -30.81
C TRP A 180 -17.25 8.49 -30.77
N TYR A 181 -17.99 7.88 -29.86
CA TYR A 181 -18.31 6.46 -29.89
C TYR A 181 -19.74 6.32 -30.45
N TYR A 182 -19.85 5.76 -31.66
CA TYR A 182 -21.11 5.71 -32.39
C TYR A 182 -21.61 4.27 -32.51
N ASP A 183 -22.69 3.98 -31.79
CA ASP A 183 -23.18 2.64 -31.56
C ASP A 183 -24.18 2.19 -32.63
N LEU A 184 -23.74 1.29 -33.50
CA LEU A 184 -24.57 0.61 -34.50
C LEU A 184 -25.14 -0.69 -33.94
N LYS A 185 -26.43 -0.94 -34.17
CA LYS A 185 -27.14 -2.07 -33.54
C LYS A 185 -27.37 -3.25 -34.48
N THR A 186 -27.83 -2.99 -35.71
CA THR A 186 -28.01 -3.99 -36.77
C THR A 186 -28.10 -3.28 -38.12
N GLY A 187 -27.71 -3.96 -39.20
CA GLY A 187 -27.82 -3.46 -40.57
C GLY A 187 -29.17 -3.76 -41.24
N ASN A 188 -30.08 -4.44 -40.54
CA ASN A 188 -31.39 -4.81 -41.05
C ASN A 188 -32.49 -3.92 -40.44
N THR A 189 -33.17 -3.14 -41.27
CA THR A 189 -34.24 -2.20 -40.88
C THR A 189 -35.40 -2.88 -40.14
N LYS A 190 -35.95 -3.97 -40.67
CA LYS A 190 -37.07 -4.70 -40.05
C LYS A 190 -36.67 -5.26 -38.69
N LEU A 191 -35.46 -5.81 -38.61
CA LEU A 191 -34.90 -6.34 -37.37
C LEU A 191 -34.68 -5.21 -36.35
N HIS A 192 -34.17 -4.06 -36.78
CA HIS A 192 -33.95 -2.88 -35.93
C HIS A 192 -35.26 -2.38 -35.30
N GLN A 193 -36.33 -2.22 -36.10
CA GLN A 193 -37.64 -1.83 -35.59
C GLN A 193 -38.15 -2.83 -34.54
N LYS A 194 -37.94 -4.14 -34.77
CA LYS A 194 -38.37 -5.20 -33.85
C LYS A 194 -37.59 -5.23 -32.53
N ILE A 195 -36.27 -5.05 -32.55
CA ILE A 195 -35.40 -5.31 -31.38
C ILE A 195 -34.85 -4.04 -30.72
N VAL A 196 -34.91 -2.89 -31.41
CA VAL A 196 -34.50 -1.57 -30.92
C VAL A 196 -35.70 -0.62 -30.81
N GLY A 197 -36.77 -0.87 -31.56
CA GLY A 197 -38.04 -0.14 -31.43
C GLY A 197 -38.19 1.09 -32.34
N VAL A 198 -37.24 1.33 -33.25
CA VAL A 198 -37.24 2.51 -34.15
C VAL A 198 -36.70 2.14 -35.54
N ASP A 199 -36.96 3.01 -36.52
CA ASP A 199 -36.32 2.94 -37.83
C ASP A 199 -34.86 3.46 -37.77
N PRO A 200 -33.86 2.72 -38.30
CA PRO A 200 -32.47 3.15 -38.28
C PRO A 200 -32.11 4.22 -39.32
N GLU A 201 -32.99 4.60 -40.25
CA GLU A 201 -32.67 5.59 -41.29
C GLU A 201 -32.15 6.91 -40.72
N LEU A 202 -32.78 7.44 -39.67
CA LEU A 202 -32.33 8.65 -38.99
C LEU A 202 -30.93 8.48 -38.37
N ILE A 203 -30.62 7.30 -37.84
CA ILE A 203 -29.31 6.99 -37.25
C ILE A 203 -28.24 6.99 -38.33
N TRP A 204 -28.52 6.39 -39.48
CA TRP A 204 -27.57 6.30 -40.59
C TRP A 204 -27.37 7.65 -41.28
N ASP A 205 -28.43 8.44 -41.43
CA ASP A 205 -28.38 9.81 -41.96
C ASP A 205 -27.55 10.72 -41.04
N ASN A 206 -27.80 10.69 -39.73
CA ASN A 206 -27.00 11.44 -38.75
C ASN A 206 -25.54 11.01 -38.74
N ALA A 207 -25.23 9.72 -38.90
CA ALA A 207 -23.85 9.26 -39.03
C ALA A 207 -23.16 9.84 -40.28
N SER A 208 -23.87 9.90 -41.42
CA SER A 208 -23.36 10.50 -42.64
C SER A 208 -23.14 12.00 -42.49
N LYS A 209 -24.09 12.72 -41.89
CA LYS A 209 -23.97 14.17 -41.61
C LYS A 209 -22.81 14.46 -40.66
N LEU A 210 -22.63 13.65 -39.63
CA LEU A 210 -21.51 13.78 -38.68
C LEU A 210 -20.15 13.66 -39.37
N ILE A 211 -19.99 12.69 -40.28
CA ILE A 211 -18.77 12.55 -41.09
C ILE A 211 -18.57 13.76 -42.01
N ASN A 212 -19.65 14.24 -42.64
CA ASN A 212 -19.58 15.36 -43.57
C ASN A 212 -19.15 16.67 -42.87
N GLU A 213 -19.70 16.98 -41.69
CA GLU A 213 -19.30 18.18 -40.94
C GLU A 213 -17.89 18.10 -40.35
N ILE A 214 -17.46 16.92 -39.89
CA ILE A 214 -16.10 16.73 -39.34
C ILE A 214 -15.05 16.67 -40.46
N GLY A 215 -15.45 16.24 -41.66
CA GLY A 215 -14.54 15.91 -42.75
C GLY A 215 -13.98 14.48 -42.62
N LEU A 216 -13.84 13.78 -43.75
CA LEU A 216 -13.59 12.34 -43.79
C LEU A 216 -12.30 11.90 -43.07
N GLU A 217 -11.19 12.61 -43.28
CA GLU A 217 -9.91 12.22 -42.67
C GLU A 217 -9.91 12.40 -41.15
N GLU A 218 -10.53 13.48 -40.66
CA GLU A 218 -10.66 13.70 -39.23
C GLU A 218 -11.69 12.77 -38.60
N ALA A 219 -12.79 12.48 -39.31
CA ALA A 219 -13.81 11.52 -38.89
C ALA A 219 -13.24 10.11 -38.70
N LYS A 220 -12.31 9.65 -39.56
CA LYS A 220 -11.61 8.37 -39.38
C LYS A 220 -10.84 8.29 -38.05
N ARG A 221 -10.41 9.43 -37.50
CA ARG A 221 -9.67 9.51 -36.23
C ARG A 221 -10.59 9.78 -35.03
N LYS A 222 -11.62 10.61 -35.20
CA LYS A 222 -12.54 11.06 -34.16
C LYS A 222 -13.72 10.12 -33.93
N ILE A 223 -14.18 9.39 -34.94
CA ILE A 223 -15.35 8.52 -34.84
C ILE A 223 -14.91 7.06 -34.74
N ASN A 224 -15.34 6.39 -33.67
CA ASN A 224 -15.25 4.95 -33.54
C ASN A 224 -16.66 4.36 -33.65
N PHE A 225 -16.97 3.75 -34.80
CA PHE A 225 -18.19 2.96 -34.92
C PHE A 225 -18.06 1.68 -34.10
N ARG A 226 -19.10 1.35 -33.34
CA ARG A 226 -19.11 0.18 -32.46
C ARG A 226 -20.38 -0.64 -32.64
N MET A 227 -20.31 -1.93 -32.39
CA MET A 227 -21.46 -2.83 -32.42
C MET A 227 -21.42 -3.82 -31.26
N PRO A 228 -22.39 -3.80 -30.34
CA PRO A 228 -22.58 -4.91 -29.42
C PRO A 228 -23.02 -6.16 -30.18
N VAL A 229 -22.28 -7.26 -30.01
CA VAL A 229 -22.58 -8.54 -30.67
C VAL A 229 -23.43 -9.37 -29.74
N VAL A 230 -24.70 -9.55 -30.09
CA VAL A 230 -25.71 -10.28 -29.31
C VAL A 230 -26.04 -11.59 -30.03
N PRO A 231 -25.58 -12.74 -29.50
CA PRO A 231 -25.70 -14.03 -30.17
C PRO A 231 -27.15 -14.39 -30.54
N GLY A 232 -27.35 -14.79 -31.80
CA GLY A 232 -28.65 -15.20 -32.34
C GLY A 232 -29.63 -14.04 -32.58
N ILE A 233 -29.23 -12.79 -32.30
CA ILE A 233 -30.09 -11.62 -32.47
C ILE A 233 -29.57 -10.74 -33.61
N ASN A 234 -28.37 -10.17 -33.49
CA ASN A 234 -27.83 -9.25 -34.48
C ASN A 234 -26.56 -9.75 -35.21
N ASP A 235 -26.14 -10.99 -34.97
CA ASP A 235 -25.04 -11.70 -35.64
C ASP A 235 -25.51 -12.54 -36.86
N THR A 236 -26.69 -12.21 -37.40
CA THR A 236 -27.26 -12.82 -38.60
C THR A 236 -26.59 -12.28 -39.86
N MET A 237 -26.47 -13.09 -40.91
CA MET A 237 -25.80 -12.68 -42.16
C MET A 237 -26.40 -11.42 -42.78
N GLU A 238 -27.73 -11.28 -42.76
CA GLU A 238 -28.42 -10.09 -43.28
C GLU A 238 -28.08 -8.82 -42.48
N SER A 239 -28.00 -8.92 -41.14
CA SER A 239 -27.59 -7.82 -40.27
C SER A 239 -26.14 -7.41 -40.53
N LEU A 240 -25.25 -8.40 -40.65
CA LEU A 240 -23.83 -8.18 -40.89
C LEU A 240 -23.57 -7.57 -42.27
N GLU A 241 -24.28 -8.03 -43.31
CA GLU A 241 -24.15 -7.45 -44.64
C GLU A 241 -24.70 -6.03 -44.74
N GLY A 242 -25.83 -5.74 -44.10
CA GLY A 242 -26.33 -4.38 -44.02
C GLY A 242 -25.33 -3.42 -43.35
N LEU A 243 -24.66 -3.86 -42.27
CA LEU A 243 -23.62 -3.05 -41.63
C LEU A 243 -22.36 -2.91 -42.48
N LYS A 244 -21.95 -3.97 -43.20
CA LYS A 244 -20.85 -3.87 -44.17
C LYS A 244 -21.14 -2.78 -45.19
N HIS A 245 -22.31 -2.84 -45.83
CA HIS A 245 -22.71 -1.86 -46.83
C HIS A 245 -22.77 -0.44 -46.26
N LEU A 246 -23.28 -0.27 -45.04
CA LEU A 246 -23.28 1.03 -44.37
C LEU A 246 -21.87 1.56 -44.14
N LEU A 247 -20.96 0.78 -43.55
CA LEU A 247 -19.59 1.22 -43.23
C LEU A 247 -18.79 1.58 -44.49
N LEU A 248 -18.97 0.81 -45.58
CA LEU A 248 -18.38 1.10 -46.88
C LEU A 248 -18.98 2.39 -47.48
N LYS A 249 -20.30 2.60 -47.39
CA LYS A 249 -20.97 3.82 -47.83
C LYS A 249 -20.48 5.05 -47.07
N LEU A 250 -20.26 4.91 -45.76
CA LEU A 250 -19.71 5.96 -44.89
C LEU A 250 -18.20 6.20 -45.11
N LYS A 251 -17.52 5.38 -45.93
CA LYS A 251 -16.08 5.45 -46.21
C LYS A 251 -15.19 5.32 -44.96
N ILE A 252 -15.70 4.70 -43.90
CA ILE A 252 -14.97 4.37 -42.66
C ILE A 252 -15.10 2.85 -42.47
N PRO A 253 -14.26 2.04 -43.15
CA PRO A 253 -14.32 0.58 -43.07
C PRO A 253 -13.65 0.08 -41.76
N LYS A 254 -14.10 0.59 -40.62
CA LYS A 254 -13.62 0.19 -39.28
C LYS A 254 -14.80 0.03 -38.33
N LEU A 255 -14.78 -1.02 -37.52
CA LEU A 255 -15.80 -1.30 -36.51
C LEU A 255 -15.18 -1.90 -35.25
N THR A 256 -15.61 -1.42 -34.09
CA THR A 256 -15.29 -2.05 -32.80
C THR A 256 -16.42 -2.97 -32.36
N LEU A 257 -16.13 -4.24 -32.10
CA LEU A 257 -17.12 -5.19 -31.58
C LEU A 257 -17.11 -5.17 -30.05
N LEU A 258 -18.30 -5.09 -29.45
CA LEU A 258 -18.49 -5.14 -28.00
C LEU A 258 -19.05 -6.50 -27.60
N PRO A 259 -18.45 -7.20 -26.62
CA PRO A 259 -19.01 -8.44 -26.10
C PRO A 259 -20.35 -8.21 -25.41
N TYR A 260 -21.33 -9.11 -25.62
CA TYR A 260 -22.58 -9.07 -24.86
C TYR A 260 -22.39 -9.54 -23.42
N HIS A 261 -23.02 -8.82 -22.49
CA HIS A 261 -23.11 -9.14 -21.06
C HIS A 261 -24.55 -8.98 -20.57
N ASN A 262 -24.97 -9.83 -19.63
CA ASN A 262 -26.33 -9.80 -19.06
C ASN A 262 -26.52 -8.78 -17.93
N PHE A 263 -25.60 -7.81 -17.76
CA PHE A 263 -25.66 -6.82 -16.67
C PHE A 263 -26.95 -6.00 -16.67
N GLY A 264 -27.48 -5.66 -17.84
CA GLY A 264 -28.75 -4.96 -17.98
C GLY A 264 -29.93 -5.74 -17.39
N GLU A 265 -29.95 -7.07 -17.56
CA GLU A 265 -31.04 -7.92 -17.06
C GLU A 265 -31.14 -7.90 -15.52
N ILE A 266 -29.99 -7.86 -14.84
CA ILE A 266 -29.92 -7.75 -13.37
C ILE A 266 -30.47 -6.39 -12.90
N LYS A 267 -30.19 -5.31 -13.64
CA LYS A 267 -30.68 -3.97 -13.32
C LYS A 267 -32.19 -3.83 -13.55
N LEU A 268 -32.74 -4.45 -14.61
CA LEU A 268 -34.18 -4.45 -14.90
C LEU A 268 -35.03 -4.93 -13.72
N GLN A 269 -34.56 -5.94 -13.00
CA GLN A 269 -35.28 -6.51 -11.85
C GLN A 269 -35.40 -5.53 -10.67
N LYS A 270 -34.52 -4.52 -10.62
CA LYS A 270 -34.48 -3.52 -9.55
C LYS A 270 -35.32 -2.28 -9.85
N ILE A 271 -35.54 -1.93 -11.11
CA ILE A 271 -36.29 -0.72 -11.51
C ILE A 271 -37.77 -0.89 -11.18
N LYS A 272 -38.39 0.17 -10.62
CA LYS A 272 -39.81 0.19 -10.26
C LYS A 272 -40.55 1.38 -10.90
N PRO A 273 -41.78 1.17 -11.43
CA PRO A 273 -42.42 -0.14 -11.65
C PRO A 273 -41.64 -1.00 -12.66
N LEU A 274 -41.78 -2.33 -12.57
CA LEU A 274 -41.02 -3.25 -13.41
C LEU A 274 -41.25 -2.96 -14.91
N PRO A 275 -40.18 -2.74 -15.69
CA PRO A 275 -40.31 -2.50 -17.12
C PRO A 275 -40.74 -3.76 -17.88
N LYS A 276 -41.55 -3.59 -18.94
CA LYS A 276 -41.95 -4.67 -19.87
C LYS A 276 -40.82 -4.98 -20.87
N ILE A 277 -39.67 -5.44 -20.41
CA ILE A 277 -38.53 -5.82 -21.26
C ILE A 277 -38.25 -7.32 -21.10
N LYS A 278 -38.12 -8.04 -22.23
CA LYS A 278 -37.90 -9.49 -22.25
C LYS A 278 -36.44 -9.81 -21.89
N GLN A 279 -36.22 -10.73 -20.95
CA GLN A 279 -34.88 -11.28 -20.66
C GLN A 279 -34.44 -12.20 -21.81
N LEU A 280 -33.17 -12.10 -22.21
CA LEU A 280 -32.62 -12.85 -23.35
C LEU A 280 -32.05 -14.20 -22.93
N GLY A 281 -31.56 -14.33 -21.69
CA GLY A 281 -31.07 -15.62 -21.15
C GLY A 281 -29.86 -16.18 -21.92
N ILE A 282 -29.05 -15.32 -22.53
CA ILE A 282 -27.88 -15.72 -23.32
C ILE A 282 -26.67 -15.93 -22.40
N GLU A 283 -26.06 -17.11 -22.48
CA GLU A 283 -24.84 -17.47 -21.74
C GLU A 283 -23.58 -16.81 -22.34
N ASN A 284 -22.61 -16.48 -21.49
CA ASN A 284 -21.37 -15.80 -21.90
C ASN A 284 -20.54 -16.60 -22.93
N GLU A 285 -20.58 -17.93 -22.91
CA GLU A 285 -19.83 -18.77 -23.87
C GLU A 285 -20.29 -18.56 -25.31
N LYS A 286 -21.60 -18.35 -25.51
CA LYS A 286 -22.18 -18.08 -26.82
C LYS A 286 -21.76 -16.70 -27.36
N SER A 287 -21.46 -15.75 -26.46
CA SER A 287 -20.97 -14.41 -26.79
C SER A 287 -19.60 -14.45 -27.49
N ASN A 288 -18.65 -15.21 -26.95
CA ASN A 288 -17.31 -15.32 -27.53
C ASN A 288 -17.28 -15.99 -28.91
N LEU A 289 -18.12 -17.02 -29.08
CA LEU A 289 -18.25 -17.70 -30.37
C LEU A 289 -18.84 -16.76 -31.43
N ALA A 290 -19.88 -16.00 -31.07
CA ALA A 290 -20.48 -15.00 -31.96
C ALA A 290 -19.48 -13.89 -32.32
N LEU A 291 -18.70 -13.37 -31.35
CA LEU A 291 -17.65 -12.38 -31.61
C LEU A 291 -16.64 -12.86 -32.65
N SER A 292 -16.14 -14.09 -32.49
CA SER A 292 -15.15 -14.67 -33.41
C SER A 292 -15.72 -14.82 -34.83
N LYS A 293 -17.00 -15.23 -34.93
CA LYS A 293 -17.71 -15.35 -36.21
C LYS A 293 -17.88 -13.98 -36.88
N VAL A 294 -18.34 -12.97 -36.14
CA VAL A 294 -18.55 -11.61 -36.64
C VAL A 294 -17.23 -10.94 -37.02
N GLU A 295 -16.19 -11.09 -36.19
CA GLU A 295 -14.85 -10.60 -36.48
C GLU A 295 -14.31 -11.17 -37.81
N LYS A 296 -14.41 -12.49 -37.99
CA LYS A 296 -13.97 -13.16 -39.22
C LYS A 296 -14.73 -12.66 -40.44
N PHE A 297 -16.05 -12.47 -40.33
CA PHE A 297 -16.87 -11.96 -41.42
C PHE A 297 -16.40 -10.57 -41.89
N PHE A 298 -16.24 -9.61 -40.97
CA PHE A 298 -15.86 -8.25 -41.34
C PHE A 298 -14.40 -8.16 -41.84
N LYS A 299 -13.46 -8.88 -41.22
CA LYS A 299 -12.07 -8.94 -41.70
C LYS A 299 -11.97 -9.49 -43.12
N ASN A 300 -12.70 -10.56 -43.43
CA ASN A 300 -12.74 -11.14 -44.78
C ASN A 300 -13.35 -10.19 -45.81
N ASN A 301 -14.08 -9.16 -45.38
CA ASN A 301 -14.74 -8.17 -46.21
C ASN A 301 -14.02 -6.80 -46.20
N GLY A 302 -12.75 -6.75 -45.77
CA GLY A 302 -11.93 -5.53 -45.82
C GLY A 302 -12.29 -4.46 -44.78
N ILE A 303 -13.04 -4.82 -43.74
CA ILE A 303 -13.36 -3.92 -42.61
C ILE A 303 -12.40 -4.21 -41.46
N ALA A 304 -11.69 -3.18 -41.00
CA ALA A 304 -10.80 -3.24 -39.85
C ALA A 304 -11.61 -3.46 -38.57
N ILE A 305 -11.30 -4.53 -37.83
CA ILE A 305 -11.98 -4.87 -36.58
C ILE A 305 -11.06 -4.67 -35.38
N SER A 306 -11.59 -3.98 -34.37
CA SER A 306 -11.12 -4.04 -32.99
C SER A 306 -12.18 -4.72 -32.12
N ILE A 307 -11.77 -5.40 -31.05
CA ILE A 307 -12.68 -5.93 -30.03
C ILE A 307 -12.39 -5.17 -28.75
N GLU A 308 -13.41 -4.60 -28.13
CA GLU A 308 -13.26 -3.96 -26.82
C GLU A 308 -13.05 -5.07 -25.78
N GLN A 309 -11.86 -5.11 -25.17
CA GLN A 309 -11.55 -6.08 -24.13
C GLN A 309 -12.32 -5.71 -22.86
N GLY A 310 -13.53 -6.26 -22.71
CA GLY A 310 -14.22 -6.29 -21.42
C GLY A 310 -13.49 -7.19 -20.41
N LEU A 311 -13.97 -7.20 -19.17
CA LEU A 311 -13.45 -7.91 -17.97
C LEU A 311 -13.19 -9.44 -18.08
N PHE A 312 -13.08 -10.02 -19.28
CA PHE A 312 -12.80 -11.43 -19.51
C PHE A 312 -11.53 -11.64 -20.34
N ASN A 313 -10.42 -11.90 -19.65
CA ASN A 313 -9.52 -12.96 -20.07
C ASN A 313 -10.03 -14.31 -19.51
N ASP A 314 -10.37 -15.24 -20.39
CA ASP A 314 -10.53 -16.69 -20.18
C ASP A 314 -11.12 -17.15 -18.82
N GLN A 315 -12.45 -17.03 -18.64
CA GLN A 315 -13.18 -17.79 -17.61
C GLN A 315 -13.93 -19.01 -18.14
N THR A 316 -13.96 -19.24 -19.46
CA THR A 316 -14.70 -20.36 -20.07
C THR A 316 -13.82 -21.16 -21.03
N LYS A 317 -12.79 -21.82 -20.47
CA LYS A 317 -12.23 -23.07 -21.04
C LYS A 317 -11.94 -24.09 -19.94
N ASN A 318 -13.00 -24.86 -19.68
CA ASN A 318 -13.12 -26.18 -19.07
C ASN A 318 -12.96 -26.29 -17.55
N GLU A 319 -14.11 -26.35 -16.88
CA GLU A 319 -14.37 -27.24 -15.74
C GLU A 319 -14.41 -28.69 -16.23
N THR A 320 -13.24 -29.27 -16.44
CA THR A 320 -12.95 -30.70 -16.25
C THR A 320 -11.47 -30.93 -16.59
N GLN A 321 -10.79 -31.68 -15.72
CA GLN A 321 -9.36 -32.06 -15.75
C GLN A 321 -8.38 -31.03 -15.16
N THR A 322 -8.32 -31.07 -13.82
CA THR A 322 -7.33 -30.43 -12.95
C THR A 322 -6.08 -31.30 -12.87
N LYS A 323 -4.97 -30.87 -13.50
CA LYS A 323 -3.56 -31.14 -13.08
C LYS A 323 -2.53 -30.53 -14.06
N ILE A 324 -2.86 -30.41 -15.36
CA ILE A 324 -1.91 -29.96 -16.41
C ILE A 324 -2.08 -28.47 -16.80
N LYS A 325 -3.17 -27.80 -16.38
CA LYS A 325 -3.51 -26.44 -16.83
C LYS A 325 -2.85 -25.29 -16.04
N VAL A 326 -2.46 -25.48 -14.79
CA VAL A 326 -1.87 -24.39 -13.97
C VAL A 326 -0.49 -24.01 -14.51
N GLU A 327 0.33 -24.99 -14.88
CA GLU A 327 1.65 -24.74 -15.49
C GLU A 327 1.54 -24.04 -16.85
N ASN A 328 0.55 -24.42 -17.66
CA ASN A 328 0.32 -23.82 -18.98
C ASN A 328 -0.31 -22.41 -18.89
N ARG A 329 -1.11 -22.12 -17.84
CA ARG A 329 -1.68 -20.79 -17.58
C ARG A 329 -0.63 -19.81 -17.06
N ILE A 330 0.27 -20.26 -16.17
CA ILE A 330 1.45 -19.50 -15.75
C ILE A 330 2.38 -19.22 -16.94
N LYS A 331 2.61 -20.19 -17.83
CA LYS A 331 3.37 -19.97 -19.07
C LYS A 331 2.68 -19.01 -20.06
N LYS A 332 1.35 -19.07 -20.21
CA LYS A 332 0.58 -18.17 -21.10
C LYS A 332 0.48 -16.74 -20.57
N ILE A 333 0.36 -16.55 -19.25
CA ILE A 333 0.38 -15.22 -18.62
C ILE A 333 1.78 -14.62 -18.72
N LYS A 334 2.84 -15.42 -18.44
CA LYS A 334 4.24 -14.99 -18.65
C LYS A 334 4.54 -14.60 -20.10
N ASN A 335 3.95 -15.28 -21.09
CA ASN A 335 4.15 -14.95 -22.50
C ASN A 335 3.26 -13.79 -23.03
N LYS A 336 2.20 -13.39 -22.31
CA LYS A 336 1.34 -12.26 -22.70
C LYS A 336 1.70 -10.95 -21.99
N SER A 337 2.36 -10.98 -20.83
CA SER A 337 2.77 -9.77 -20.08
C SER A 337 4.13 -9.20 -20.49
N LEU A 338 4.94 -9.94 -21.24
CA LEU A 338 6.23 -9.46 -21.74
C LEU A 338 6.00 -8.46 -22.88
N ILE A 339 5.69 -7.22 -22.52
CA ILE A 339 5.95 -6.09 -23.40
C ILE A 339 7.47 -6.10 -23.61
N LYS A 340 7.92 -6.40 -24.82
CA LYS A 340 9.34 -6.30 -25.20
C LYS A 340 9.75 -4.83 -25.14
N HIS A 341 10.14 -4.35 -23.97
CA HIS A 341 10.78 -3.05 -23.83
C HIS A 341 12.28 -3.19 -24.10
N ASN A 342 12.86 -2.25 -24.84
CA ASN A 342 14.26 -2.20 -25.28
C ASN A 342 15.29 -1.96 -24.16
N HIS A 343 14.98 -2.30 -22.90
CA HIS A 343 15.97 -2.21 -21.82
C HIS A 343 16.84 -3.47 -21.81
N HIS A 344 18.08 -3.37 -21.35
CA HIS A 344 18.95 -4.53 -21.12
C HIS A 344 18.20 -5.56 -20.25
N ASP A 345 17.68 -6.62 -20.88
CA ASP A 345 16.87 -7.63 -20.21
C ASP A 345 17.81 -8.56 -19.44
N TYR A 346 18.20 -8.15 -18.22
CA TYR A 346 19.07 -8.96 -17.39
C TYR A 346 18.42 -10.32 -17.11
N THR A 347 19.18 -11.38 -17.35
CA THR A 347 18.83 -12.73 -16.92
C THR A 347 19.59 -13.06 -15.63
N LEU A 348 18.95 -13.79 -14.72
CA LEU A 348 19.66 -14.32 -13.55
C LEU A 348 20.77 -15.27 -14.05
N SER A 349 21.99 -15.09 -13.56
CA SER A 349 23.06 -16.05 -13.81
C SER A 349 22.73 -17.38 -13.13
N THR A 350 23.30 -18.48 -13.64
CA THR A 350 23.18 -19.82 -13.01
C THR A 350 23.59 -19.80 -11.53
N ARG A 351 24.59 -18.98 -11.19
CA ARG A 351 25.04 -18.72 -9.82
C ARG A 351 23.92 -18.12 -8.96
N ILE A 352 23.28 -17.04 -9.41
CA ILE A 352 22.21 -16.37 -8.66
C ILE A 352 20.97 -17.25 -8.53
N GLU A 353 20.62 -18.00 -9.58
CA GLU A 353 19.53 -18.97 -9.50
C GLU A 353 19.78 -20.04 -8.44
N LYS A 354 21.03 -20.53 -8.33
CA LYS A 354 21.42 -21.47 -7.29
C LYS A 354 21.35 -20.84 -5.90
N LEU A 355 21.93 -19.66 -5.68
CA LEU A 355 21.86 -18.96 -4.39
C LEU A 355 20.43 -18.67 -3.96
N LYS A 356 19.56 -18.26 -4.90
CA LYS A 356 18.13 -18.05 -4.65
C LYS A 356 17.43 -19.36 -4.27
N ARG A 357 17.72 -20.46 -4.98
CA ARG A 357 17.17 -21.79 -4.67
C ARG A 357 17.60 -22.28 -3.29
N ASP A 358 18.88 -22.12 -2.96
CA ASP A 358 19.41 -22.48 -1.65
C ASP A 358 18.67 -21.71 -0.55
N TYR A 359 18.54 -20.40 -0.69
CA TYR A 359 17.78 -19.55 0.23
C TYR A 359 16.37 -20.09 0.49
N PHE A 360 15.61 -20.38 -0.57
CA PHE A 360 14.22 -20.87 -0.44
C PHE A 360 14.10 -22.31 0.06
N SER A 361 15.13 -23.14 -0.16
CA SER A 361 15.14 -24.52 0.31
C SER A 361 15.37 -24.65 1.83
N LEU A 362 15.94 -23.61 2.44
CA LEU A 362 16.31 -23.61 3.85
C LEU A 362 15.15 -23.20 4.74
N LYS A 363 14.88 -24.00 5.77
CA LYS A 363 13.96 -23.63 6.85
C LYS A 363 14.67 -22.69 7.82
N PRO A 364 14.11 -21.50 8.13
CA PRO A 364 14.69 -20.57 9.09
C PRO A 364 14.99 -21.23 10.45
N GLY A 365 16.11 -20.86 11.07
CA GLY A 365 16.54 -21.39 12.36
C GLY A 365 16.91 -20.32 13.38
N ILE A 366 16.93 -20.71 14.65
CA ILE A 366 17.48 -19.89 15.74
C ILE A 366 18.96 -20.21 15.91
N CYS A 367 19.78 -19.17 16.00
CA CYS A 367 21.19 -19.27 16.37
C CYS A 367 21.41 -18.83 17.83
N THR A 368 22.16 -19.64 18.60
CA THR A 368 22.50 -19.33 19.99
C THR A 368 23.91 -18.77 20.17
N GLU A 369 24.72 -18.67 19.11
CA GLU A 369 26.13 -18.23 19.25
C GLU A 369 26.23 -16.82 19.81
N ARG A 370 25.37 -15.91 19.34
CA ARG A 370 25.28 -14.54 19.86
C ARG A 370 25.04 -14.54 21.37
N SER A 371 23.97 -15.20 21.83
CA SER A 371 23.64 -15.28 23.25
C SER A 371 24.72 -15.98 24.07
N ASP A 372 25.33 -17.04 23.53
CA ASP A 372 26.39 -17.79 24.20
C ASP A 372 27.65 -16.94 24.40
N ASN A 373 28.09 -16.21 23.36
CA ASN A 373 29.26 -15.33 23.41
C ASN A 373 29.02 -14.16 24.35
N LEU A 374 27.83 -13.56 24.30
CA LEU A 374 27.41 -12.49 25.20
C LEU A 374 27.38 -12.94 26.66
N TYR A 375 26.77 -14.10 26.93
CA TYR A 375 26.70 -14.69 28.27
C TYR A 375 28.10 -14.99 28.82
N ARG A 376 29.02 -15.52 28.00
CA ARG A 376 30.41 -15.74 28.42
C ARG A 376 31.13 -14.44 28.79
N TYR A 377 30.89 -13.36 28.04
CA TYR A 377 31.47 -12.05 28.34
C TYR A 377 30.99 -11.52 29.69
N TYR A 378 29.68 -11.44 29.93
CA TYR A 378 29.12 -10.85 31.15
C TYR A 378 29.22 -11.75 32.38
N LYS A 379 29.49 -13.06 32.23
CA LYS A 379 29.74 -13.95 33.36
C LYS A 379 31.12 -13.72 34.00
N ASN A 380 32.06 -13.12 33.28
CA ASN A 380 33.36 -12.78 33.84
C ASN A 380 33.24 -11.49 34.68
N GLU A 381 33.44 -11.60 35.99
CA GLU A 381 33.29 -10.48 36.93
C GLU A 381 34.28 -9.33 36.66
N GLU A 382 35.46 -9.60 36.08
CA GLU A 382 36.40 -8.55 35.71
C GLU A 382 35.87 -7.64 34.60
N ASN A 383 35.05 -8.18 33.68
CA ASN A 383 34.41 -7.37 32.65
C ASN A 383 33.37 -6.42 33.25
N LEU A 384 32.66 -6.85 34.31
CA LEU A 384 31.61 -6.05 34.96
C LEU A 384 32.14 -4.82 35.70
N LYS A 385 33.44 -4.78 36.02
CA LYS A 385 34.10 -3.63 36.66
C LYS A 385 34.41 -2.48 35.69
N LYS A 386 34.38 -2.73 34.38
CA LYS A 386 34.68 -1.74 33.35
C LYS A 386 33.53 -0.74 33.19
N PRO A 387 33.76 0.46 32.61
CA PRO A 387 32.67 1.36 32.24
C PRO A 387 31.65 0.69 31.32
N ILE A 388 30.35 0.94 31.51
CA ILE A 388 29.25 0.29 30.75
C ILE A 388 29.51 0.35 29.24
N ILE A 389 29.88 1.51 28.69
CA ILE A 389 30.08 1.66 27.24
C ILE A 389 31.23 0.79 26.69
N ILE A 390 32.28 0.59 27.49
CA ILE A 390 33.39 -0.33 27.16
C ILE A 390 32.89 -1.77 27.22
N GLN A 391 32.08 -2.13 28.23
CA GLN A 391 31.46 -3.45 28.30
C GLN A 391 30.64 -3.75 27.04
N ARG A 392 29.85 -2.77 26.58
CA ARG A 392 29.05 -2.90 25.35
C ARG A 392 29.96 -3.13 24.14
N ALA A 393 30.96 -2.27 23.92
CA ALA A 393 31.90 -2.41 22.79
C ALA A 393 32.61 -3.77 22.76
N GLU A 394 33.24 -4.16 23.88
CA GLU A 394 33.95 -5.44 23.97
C GLU A 394 33.02 -6.64 23.80
N SER A 395 31.79 -6.57 24.33
CA SER A 395 30.82 -7.67 24.21
C SER A 395 30.40 -7.93 22.76
N ILE A 396 30.22 -6.88 21.95
CA ILE A 396 29.86 -7.00 20.53
C ILE A 396 31.03 -7.55 19.73
N ILE A 397 32.27 -7.11 20.03
CA ILE A 397 33.45 -7.65 19.37
C ILE A 397 33.69 -9.10 19.75
N SER A 398 33.44 -9.46 21.00
CA SER A 398 33.45 -10.86 21.45
C SER A 398 32.41 -11.69 20.69
N ILE A 399 31.21 -11.16 20.43
CA ILE A 399 30.21 -11.84 19.59
C ILE A 399 30.78 -12.04 18.18
N LEU A 400 31.18 -10.97 17.49
CA LEU A 400 31.59 -11.02 16.08
C LEU A 400 32.79 -11.96 15.87
N THR A 401 33.83 -11.80 16.69
CA THR A 401 35.11 -12.51 16.48
C THR A 401 35.08 -13.97 16.92
N ASN A 402 34.17 -14.36 17.81
CA ASN A 402 34.01 -15.74 18.27
C ASN A 402 32.84 -16.48 17.61
N SER A 403 32.03 -15.79 16.80
CA SER A 403 30.98 -16.42 16.01
C SER A 403 31.55 -17.20 14.83
N THR A 404 30.84 -18.25 14.43
CA THR A 404 31.27 -19.12 13.34
C THR A 404 31.37 -18.34 12.03
N THR A 405 32.56 -18.34 11.42
CA THR A 405 32.82 -17.72 10.11
C THR A 405 32.63 -18.77 9.01
N LYS A 406 31.77 -18.49 8.02
CA LYS A 406 31.50 -19.38 6.87
C LYS A 406 31.40 -18.58 5.57
N ILE A 407 31.90 -19.19 4.50
CA ILE A 407 31.69 -18.79 3.12
C ILE A 407 30.96 -19.95 2.46
N TYR A 408 29.75 -19.70 1.97
CA TYR A 408 28.97 -20.71 1.26
C TYR A 408 29.42 -20.79 -0.21
N ASP A 409 29.11 -21.92 -0.84
CA ASP A 409 29.40 -22.11 -2.26
C ASP A 409 28.78 -20.99 -3.10
N ASP A 410 29.49 -20.59 -4.15
CA ASP A 410 29.07 -19.59 -5.14
C ASP A 410 28.88 -18.15 -4.63
N GLU A 411 29.10 -17.87 -3.34
CA GLU A 411 29.02 -16.50 -2.81
C GLU A 411 30.06 -15.56 -3.43
N LEU A 412 29.61 -14.40 -3.92
CA LEU A 412 30.48 -13.28 -4.32
C LEU A 412 30.69 -12.27 -3.19
N LEU A 413 29.67 -12.10 -2.36
CA LEU A 413 29.70 -11.28 -1.15
C LEU A 413 29.59 -12.21 0.05
N VAL A 414 30.51 -12.08 0.99
CA VAL A 414 30.65 -12.99 2.13
C VAL A 414 30.29 -12.29 3.44
N GLY A 415 29.91 -13.10 4.42
CA GLY A 415 29.34 -12.62 5.67
C GLY A 415 28.17 -13.50 6.04
N SER A 416 28.31 -14.21 7.15
CA SER A 416 27.25 -15.01 7.74
C SER A 416 26.59 -14.18 8.84
N TRP A 417 25.27 -14.00 8.77
CA TRP A 417 24.49 -13.40 9.84
C TRP A 417 24.62 -14.18 11.14
N ASN A 418 24.64 -15.51 11.02
CA ASN A 418 24.70 -16.41 12.15
C ASN A 418 25.20 -17.79 11.70
N SER A 419 25.25 -18.77 12.62
CA SER A 419 25.73 -20.13 12.32
C SER A 419 24.86 -20.90 11.33
N LYS A 420 23.59 -20.49 11.16
CA LYS A 420 22.64 -20.95 10.16
C LYS A 420 22.64 -19.94 9.01
N ARG A 421 22.53 -20.41 7.77
CA ARG A 421 22.50 -19.49 6.60
C ARG A 421 21.28 -18.59 6.64
N VAL A 422 20.10 -19.16 6.87
CA VAL A 422 18.83 -18.43 7.04
C VAL A 422 18.38 -18.57 8.50
N GLY A 423 18.33 -17.47 9.24
CA GLY A 423 18.00 -17.52 10.67
C GLY A 423 18.16 -16.20 11.41
N GLY A 424 17.86 -16.26 12.70
CA GLY A 424 17.93 -15.11 13.60
C GLY A 424 18.66 -15.41 14.90
N SER A 425 19.11 -14.35 15.55
CA SER A 425 19.84 -14.42 16.81
C SER A 425 18.92 -14.21 18.02
N ILE A 426 19.37 -14.67 19.20
CA ILE A 426 18.68 -14.42 20.48
C ILE A 426 19.35 -13.26 21.21
N TYR A 427 18.53 -12.34 21.71
CA TYR A 427 18.94 -11.14 22.44
C TYR A 427 18.40 -11.17 23.87
N PRO A 428 18.91 -12.10 24.71
CA PRO A 428 18.34 -12.33 26.03
C PRO A 428 18.60 -11.17 27.01
N GLU A 429 19.55 -10.28 26.68
CA GLU A 429 19.85 -9.07 27.42
C GLU A 429 18.82 -7.96 27.21
N ILE A 430 18.01 -8.03 26.15
CA ILE A 430 16.91 -7.09 25.87
C ILE A 430 15.55 -7.78 26.02
N SER A 431 14.69 -7.79 24.98
CA SER A 431 13.31 -8.29 25.06
C SER A 431 13.15 -9.80 24.85
N HIS A 432 14.11 -10.50 24.24
CA HIS A 432 13.91 -11.92 23.90
C HIS A 432 13.83 -12.84 25.12
N ILE A 433 14.16 -12.36 26.33
CA ILE A 433 13.85 -13.08 27.55
C ILE A 433 12.36 -13.44 27.66
N VAL A 434 11.46 -12.55 27.21
CA VAL A 434 10.01 -12.79 27.17
C VAL A 434 9.67 -13.88 26.15
N ALA A 435 10.26 -13.81 24.95
CA ALA A 435 10.06 -14.81 23.90
C ALA A 435 10.54 -16.21 24.33
N LEU A 436 11.67 -16.29 25.04
CA LEU A 436 12.19 -17.55 25.59
C LEU A 436 11.25 -18.13 26.65
N LEU A 437 10.75 -17.31 27.57
CA LEU A 437 9.82 -17.75 28.61
C LEU A 437 8.48 -18.24 28.03
N ASN A 438 8.00 -17.58 26.98
CA ASN A 438 6.71 -17.90 26.37
C ASN A 438 6.79 -19.14 25.46
N GLU A 439 7.87 -19.28 24.67
CA GLU A 439 7.84 -20.14 23.47
C GLU A 439 9.10 -20.94 23.15
N LEU A 440 10.10 -21.02 24.05
CA LEU A 440 11.34 -21.79 23.78
C LEU A 440 11.11 -23.22 23.26
N PHE A 441 10.06 -23.90 23.75
CA PHE A 441 9.72 -25.27 23.36
C PHE A 441 8.70 -25.36 22.21
N LYS A 442 8.21 -24.23 21.71
CA LYS A 442 7.17 -24.14 20.67
C LYS A 442 7.68 -23.60 19.33
N PHE A 443 8.84 -22.93 19.30
CA PHE A 443 9.40 -22.31 18.08
C PHE A 443 9.39 -23.23 16.84
N ASP A 444 9.79 -24.49 16.99
CA ASP A 444 9.92 -25.47 15.91
C ASP A 444 8.59 -26.11 15.50
N SER A 445 7.55 -26.03 16.34
CA SER A 445 6.22 -26.62 16.12
C SER A 445 5.14 -25.60 15.79
N ARG A 446 5.50 -24.31 15.63
CA ARG A 446 4.56 -23.27 15.21
C ARG A 446 3.94 -23.61 13.86
N LYS A 447 2.65 -23.31 13.73
CA LYS A 447 1.94 -23.40 12.44
C LYS A 447 2.40 -22.34 11.44
N ILE A 448 2.82 -21.19 11.95
CA ILE A 448 3.20 -20.01 11.17
C ILE A 448 4.61 -19.63 11.57
N ASN A 449 5.47 -19.42 10.58
CA ASN A 449 6.86 -19.00 10.79
C ASN A 449 7.62 -19.90 11.79
N PRO A 450 7.65 -21.24 11.60
CA PRO A 450 8.39 -22.13 12.48
C PRO A 450 9.90 -21.83 12.39
N LEU A 451 10.55 -21.75 13.55
CA LEU A 451 11.98 -21.53 13.67
C LEU A 451 12.65 -22.79 14.21
N ARG A 452 13.53 -23.39 13.41
CA ARG A 452 14.25 -24.61 13.82
C ARG A 452 15.20 -24.31 14.96
N ILE A 453 15.11 -25.12 16.01
CA ILE A 453 16.01 -25.07 17.17
C ILE A 453 16.21 -26.47 17.75
N THR A 454 17.46 -26.88 17.96
CA THR A 454 17.81 -28.23 18.42
C THR A 454 17.67 -28.38 19.94
N LYS A 455 17.57 -29.62 20.43
CA LYS A 455 17.54 -29.90 21.89
C LYS A 455 18.76 -29.32 22.63
N LYS A 456 19.95 -29.36 22.00
CA LYS A 456 21.20 -28.80 22.55
C LYS A 456 21.13 -27.27 22.67
N GLU A 457 20.62 -26.59 21.64
CA GLU A 457 20.41 -25.14 21.64
C GLU A 457 19.36 -24.73 22.70
N LYS A 458 18.24 -25.47 22.81
CA LYS A 458 17.23 -25.26 23.87
C LYS A 458 17.87 -25.35 25.27
N TYR A 459 18.66 -26.38 25.53
CA TYR A 459 19.35 -26.56 26.83
C TYR A 459 20.32 -25.41 27.14
N LYS A 460 21.09 -24.94 26.16
CA LYS A 460 21.99 -23.80 26.32
C LYS A 460 21.24 -22.54 26.76
N LEU A 461 20.12 -22.24 26.12
CA LEU A 461 19.30 -21.06 26.45
C LEU A 461 18.67 -21.19 27.85
N LEU A 462 18.18 -22.37 28.22
CA LEU A 462 17.65 -22.63 29.58
C LEU A 462 18.70 -22.37 30.66
N LYS A 463 19.95 -22.80 30.44
CA LYS A 463 21.05 -22.59 31.39
C LYS A 463 21.38 -21.11 31.61
N GLN A 464 21.16 -20.27 30.61
CA GLN A 464 21.42 -18.83 30.65
C GLN A 464 20.26 -18.05 31.28
N LEU A 465 19.05 -18.62 31.29
CA LEU A 465 17.82 -17.96 31.71
C LEU A 465 17.90 -17.33 33.12
N PRO A 466 18.43 -18.00 34.17
CA PRO A 466 18.52 -17.39 35.50
C PRO A 466 19.39 -16.14 35.55
N PHE A 467 20.45 -16.08 34.73
CA PHE A 467 21.31 -14.91 34.64
C PHE A 467 20.57 -13.75 33.99
N TRP A 468 19.95 -13.99 32.83
CA TRP A 468 19.24 -12.94 32.09
C TRP A 468 17.96 -12.46 32.79
N MET A 469 17.27 -13.32 33.55
CA MET A 469 16.17 -12.89 34.41
C MET A 469 16.58 -11.87 35.48
N LYS A 470 17.87 -11.80 35.85
CA LYS A 470 18.39 -10.80 36.79
C LYS A 470 18.97 -9.56 36.11
N ASN A 471 19.56 -9.75 34.92
CA ASN A 471 20.44 -8.76 34.28
C ASN A 471 19.91 -8.18 32.95
N SER A 472 18.75 -8.64 32.44
CA SER A 472 18.18 -8.12 31.18
C SER A 472 17.61 -6.70 31.33
N PHE A 473 17.39 -6.04 30.19
CA PHE A 473 16.69 -4.77 30.06
C PHE A 473 15.34 -4.82 30.75
N ILE A 474 14.52 -5.83 30.43
CA ILE A 474 13.18 -6.01 30.98
C ILE A 474 13.22 -6.12 32.50
N SER A 475 14.20 -6.86 33.06
CA SER A 475 14.36 -6.98 34.50
C SER A 475 14.73 -5.65 35.16
N ASN A 476 15.61 -4.86 34.53
CA ASN A 476 15.99 -3.54 35.04
C ASN A 476 14.85 -2.52 34.92
N PHE A 477 14.10 -2.57 33.83
CA PHE A 477 12.88 -1.79 33.64
C PHE A 477 11.87 -2.08 34.75
N ILE A 478 11.54 -3.35 34.99
CA ILE A 478 10.60 -3.79 36.05
C ILE A 478 11.04 -3.34 37.44
N LYS A 479 12.35 -3.45 37.75
CA LYS A 479 12.90 -3.00 39.04
C LYS A 479 12.72 -1.49 39.25
N ARG A 480 12.82 -0.71 38.18
CA ARG A 480 12.74 0.77 38.22
C ARG A 480 11.31 1.29 38.09
N SER A 481 10.37 0.51 37.57
CA SER A 481 8.96 0.91 37.40
C SER A 481 8.13 0.88 38.70
N GLY A 482 8.64 0.30 39.79
CA GLY A 482 8.01 0.35 41.12
C GLY A 482 6.56 -0.18 41.16
N THR A 483 5.60 0.62 41.65
CA THR A 483 4.16 0.26 41.70
C THR A 483 3.43 0.49 40.37
N HIS A 484 4.01 1.22 39.42
CA HIS A 484 3.46 1.46 38.09
C HIS A 484 3.46 0.17 37.22
N THR A 485 4.39 -0.74 37.54
CA THR A 485 4.68 -2.02 36.87
C THR A 485 3.47 -2.87 36.53
N VAL A 486 2.43 -2.92 37.38
CA VAL A 486 1.26 -3.79 37.13
C VAL A 486 0.41 -3.29 35.97
N SER A 487 0.26 -1.97 35.80
CA SER A 487 -0.51 -1.40 34.69
C SER A 487 0.22 -1.61 33.37
N THR A 488 1.52 -1.29 33.34
CA THR A 488 2.37 -1.43 32.17
C THR A 488 2.47 -2.88 31.69
N LEU A 489 2.62 -3.86 32.61
CA LEU A 489 2.61 -5.28 32.27
C LEU A 489 1.28 -5.74 31.68
N ILE A 490 0.14 -5.27 32.22
CA ILE A 490 -1.19 -5.61 31.67
C ILE A 490 -1.36 -5.03 30.27
N ASP A 491 -0.89 -3.80 30.04
CA ASP A 491 -0.99 -3.13 28.75
C ASP A 491 -0.10 -3.80 27.70
N ALA A 492 1.13 -4.18 28.08
CA ALA A 492 2.04 -4.96 27.24
C ALA A 492 1.46 -6.34 26.85
N LEU A 493 0.70 -6.99 27.73
CA LEU A 493 0.10 -8.31 27.46
C LEU A 493 -1.20 -8.23 26.66
N LYS A 494 -2.03 -7.21 26.88
CA LYS A 494 -3.36 -7.10 26.22
C LYS A 494 -3.30 -6.35 24.90
N VAL A 495 -2.33 -5.46 24.72
CA VAL A 495 -2.13 -4.68 23.48
C VAL A 495 -3.46 -4.03 23.04
N GLU A 496 -4.09 -3.32 23.97
CA GLU A 496 -5.40 -2.69 23.77
C GLU A 496 -5.29 -1.16 23.58
N ARG A 497 -4.33 -0.55 24.29
CA ARG A 497 -4.15 0.90 24.43
C ARG A 497 -3.04 1.43 23.54
N PHE A 498 -1.86 0.86 23.69
CA PHE A 498 -0.66 1.15 22.93
C PHE A 498 0.33 -0.02 23.04
N PHE A 499 1.36 -0.01 22.20
CA PHE A 499 2.51 -0.91 22.21
C PHE A 499 3.79 -0.08 22.12
N ILE A 500 4.82 -0.39 22.92
CA ILE A 500 6.09 0.35 22.91
C ILE A 500 7.18 -0.54 22.32
N ASN A 501 7.62 -0.24 21.10
CA ASN A 501 8.61 -1.04 20.40
C ASN A 501 10.02 -0.87 21.00
N GLU A 502 10.33 0.27 21.63
CA GLU A 502 11.64 0.49 22.23
C GLU A 502 11.97 -0.49 23.36
N LEU A 503 10.98 -1.20 23.91
CA LEU A 503 11.22 -2.37 24.78
C LEU A 503 12.10 -3.43 24.09
N GLY A 504 12.03 -3.51 22.76
CA GLY A 504 12.84 -4.39 21.91
C GLY A 504 14.20 -3.83 21.51
N GLY A 505 14.52 -2.57 21.78
CA GLY A 505 15.78 -1.94 21.39
C GLY A 505 15.60 -0.63 20.60
N ILE A 506 16.72 0.07 20.37
CA ILE A 506 16.79 1.42 19.78
C ILE A 506 17.14 1.31 18.29
N GLY A 507 16.50 0.39 17.56
CA GLY A 507 16.70 0.22 16.11
C GLY A 507 16.30 1.47 15.30
N HIS A 508 15.95 1.31 14.02
CA HIS A 508 15.40 2.41 13.20
C HIS A 508 16.38 3.58 12.98
N TYR A 509 17.44 3.31 12.20
CA TYR A 509 18.39 4.32 11.72
C TYR A 509 18.99 3.93 10.36
N CYS A 510 19.59 4.92 9.70
CA CYS A 510 20.41 4.72 8.51
C CYS A 510 21.87 4.99 8.88
N PRO A 511 22.79 4.03 8.77
CA PRO A 511 24.20 4.28 9.06
C PRO A 511 24.85 5.14 7.97
N ASP A 512 25.90 5.87 8.32
CA ASP A 512 26.76 6.60 7.39
C ASP A 512 27.68 5.64 6.62
N ASN A 513 27.07 4.90 5.70
CA ASN A 513 27.75 3.97 4.81
C ASN A 513 28.80 4.69 3.94
N LYS A 514 28.60 5.97 3.63
CA LYS A 514 29.55 6.78 2.86
C LYS A 514 30.84 7.02 3.65
N LYS A 515 30.75 7.38 4.93
CA LYS A 515 31.92 7.51 5.82
C LYS A 515 32.71 6.21 5.91
N LEU A 516 32.03 5.07 6.04
CA LEU A 516 32.68 3.76 6.09
C LEU A 516 33.50 3.49 4.82
N ILE A 517 32.90 3.59 3.64
CA ILE A 517 33.57 3.22 2.39
C ILE A 517 34.65 4.23 1.95
N THR A 518 34.57 5.48 2.41
CA THR A 518 35.54 6.54 2.06
C THR A 518 36.69 6.67 3.04
N LEU A 519 36.50 6.36 4.33
CA LEU A 519 37.55 6.49 5.36
C LEU A 519 38.10 5.13 5.82
N GLY A 520 37.30 4.07 5.76
CA GLY A 520 37.54 2.83 6.48
C GLY A 520 37.56 3.02 8.00
N THR A 521 37.60 1.92 8.75
CA THR A 521 37.75 1.97 10.22
C THR A 521 39.07 2.63 10.64
N THR A 522 40.13 2.55 9.82
CA THR A 522 41.40 3.26 10.07
C THR A 522 41.21 4.77 10.16
N GLY A 523 40.45 5.37 9.22
CA GLY A 523 40.18 6.80 9.23
C GLY A 523 39.30 7.23 10.39
N ILE A 524 38.31 6.40 10.75
CA ILE A 524 37.40 6.63 11.88
C ILE A 524 38.15 6.57 13.21
N LYS A 525 39.02 5.57 13.44
CA LYS A 525 39.89 5.49 14.62
C LYS A 525 40.75 6.74 14.77
N ARG A 526 41.35 7.21 13.67
CA ARG A 526 42.16 8.44 13.68
C ARG A 526 41.34 9.67 14.11
N GLN A 527 40.07 9.77 13.72
CA GLN A 527 39.16 10.83 14.18
C GLN A 527 38.91 10.71 15.69
N ALA A 528 38.53 9.51 16.17
CA ALA A 528 38.27 9.26 17.59
C ALA A 528 39.50 9.53 18.47
N SER A 529 40.68 9.01 18.12
CA SER A 529 41.92 9.24 18.87
C SER A 529 42.33 10.71 18.91
N LYS A 530 42.06 11.48 17.84
CA LYS A 530 42.36 12.92 17.81
C LYS A 530 41.48 13.69 18.80
N LEU A 531 40.20 13.33 18.93
CA LEU A 531 39.26 13.98 19.85
C LEU A 531 39.45 13.51 21.29
N GLN A 532 39.76 12.23 21.48
CA GLN A 532 40.11 11.67 22.79
C GLN A 532 41.26 12.42 23.46
N LYS A 533 42.32 12.77 22.70
CA LYS A 533 43.47 13.55 23.19
C LYS A 533 43.13 15.00 23.57
N LYS A 534 41.95 15.51 23.20
CA LYS A 534 41.53 16.89 23.43
C LYS A 534 40.56 17.07 24.60
N THR A 535 40.11 15.99 25.22
CA THR A 535 39.16 16.03 26.34
C THR A 535 39.79 15.39 27.57
N ASP A 536 39.51 15.93 28.76
CA ASP A 536 39.85 15.29 30.04
C ASP A 536 38.66 14.62 30.72
N ASP A 537 37.45 14.84 30.20
CA ASP A 537 36.25 14.14 30.65
C ASP A 537 36.37 12.62 30.44
N LEU A 538 36.29 11.88 31.53
CA LEU A 538 36.48 10.43 31.54
C LEU A 538 35.38 9.69 30.77
N ASN A 539 34.14 10.17 30.78
CA ASN A 539 33.04 9.55 30.04
C ASN A 539 33.26 9.67 28.53
N ARG A 540 33.71 10.85 28.07
CA ARG A 540 34.10 11.07 26.67
C ARG A 540 35.31 10.25 26.28
N LYS A 541 36.34 10.13 27.14
CA LYS A 541 37.49 9.24 26.90
C LYS A 541 37.03 7.80 26.70
N ASN A 542 36.20 7.27 27.62
CA ASN A 542 35.62 5.94 27.52
C ASN A 542 34.76 5.76 26.25
N PHE A 543 34.01 6.78 25.84
CA PHE A 543 33.29 6.76 24.57
C PHE A 543 34.26 6.59 23.39
N TYR A 544 35.30 7.41 23.27
CA TYR A 544 36.25 7.28 22.17
C TYR A 544 37.02 5.95 22.19
N ASP A 545 37.38 5.44 23.37
CA ASP A 545 37.98 4.11 23.53
C ASP A 545 37.03 3.01 23.03
N SER A 546 35.73 3.15 23.29
CA SER A 546 34.71 2.23 22.78
C SER A 546 34.65 2.24 21.24
N ILE A 547 34.76 3.42 20.61
CA ILE A 547 34.78 3.57 19.14
C ILE A 547 36.02 2.90 18.53
N ILE A 548 37.18 3.09 19.16
CA ILE A 548 38.43 2.45 18.72
C ILE A 548 38.32 0.93 18.83
N THR A 549 37.79 0.45 19.96
CA THR A 549 37.57 -0.98 20.22
C THR A 549 36.64 -1.62 19.18
N VAL A 550 35.51 -0.98 18.84
CA VAL A 550 34.60 -1.54 17.83
C VAL A 550 35.24 -1.56 16.44
N CYS A 551 36.00 -0.53 16.08
CA CYS A 551 36.73 -0.48 14.82
C CYS A 551 37.77 -1.61 14.70
N ASP A 552 38.58 -1.82 15.74
CA ASP A 552 39.57 -2.91 15.77
C ASP A 552 38.92 -4.29 15.67
N GLY A 553 37.76 -4.46 16.33
CA GLY A 553 37.01 -5.69 16.27
C GLY A 553 36.41 -5.97 14.88
N LEU A 554 35.90 -4.95 14.18
CA LEU A 554 35.44 -5.07 12.80
C LEU A 554 36.57 -5.48 11.85
N GLU A 555 37.75 -4.88 12.00
CA GLU A 555 38.95 -5.24 11.21
C GLU A 555 39.34 -6.70 11.43
N LYS A 556 39.39 -7.14 12.69
CA LYS A 556 39.70 -8.53 13.04
C LYS A 556 38.67 -9.50 12.48
N TRP A 557 37.39 -9.16 12.58
CA TRP A 557 36.30 -10.01 12.08
C TRP A 557 36.33 -10.16 10.55
N ALA A 558 36.54 -9.07 9.81
CA ALA A 558 36.73 -9.15 8.35
C ALA A 558 38.00 -9.97 7.98
N GLY A 559 39.07 -9.83 8.77
CA GLY A 559 40.28 -10.65 8.65
C GLY A 559 40.03 -12.15 8.76
N ASN A 560 39.05 -12.58 9.57
CA ASN A 560 38.65 -14.00 9.63
C ASN A 560 38.10 -14.49 8.28
N TYR A 561 37.28 -13.68 7.58
CA TYR A 561 36.79 -14.02 6.24
C TYR A 561 37.90 -14.00 5.21
N SER A 562 38.83 -13.04 5.29
CA SER A 562 40.00 -13.01 4.41
C SER A 562 40.83 -14.29 4.50
N LYS A 563 41.13 -14.71 5.73
CA LYS A 563 41.86 -15.95 6.01
C LYS A 563 41.10 -17.17 5.52
N LEU A 564 39.81 -17.28 5.84
CA LEU A 564 38.99 -18.43 5.42
C LEU A 564 38.90 -18.53 3.89
N ALA A 565 38.71 -17.42 3.19
CA ALA A 565 38.65 -17.39 1.73
C ALA A 565 39.97 -17.87 1.11
N LYS A 566 41.11 -17.43 1.66
CA LYS A 566 42.45 -17.88 1.24
C LYS A 566 42.65 -19.38 1.48
N ASP A 567 42.26 -19.86 2.66
CA ASP A 567 42.37 -21.27 3.02
C ASP A 567 41.50 -22.17 2.14
N LEU A 568 40.30 -21.72 1.77
CA LEU A 568 39.43 -22.41 0.82
C LEU A 568 40.01 -22.37 -0.61
N ALA A 569 40.56 -21.24 -1.05
CA ALA A 569 41.20 -21.12 -2.37
C ALA A 569 42.37 -22.10 -2.52
N ASN A 570 43.21 -22.22 -1.48
CA ASN A 570 44.38 -23.09 -1.48
C ASN A 570 44.04 -24.59 -1.55
N LYS A 571 42.79 -24.98 -1.23
CA LYS A 571 42.31 -26.38 -1.32
C LYS A 571 41.75 -26.74 -2.69
N LEU A 572 41.61 -25.79 -3.61
CA LEU A 572 41.09 -26.02 -4.95
C LEU A 572 42.23 -26.15 -5.97
N ASP A 573 42.00 -26.97 -6.99
CA ASP A 573 42.90 -27.10 -8.15
C ASP A 573 43.01 -25.78 -8.91
N ASP A 574 44.16 -25.54 -9.56
CA ASP A 574 44.44 -24.29 -10.28
C ASP A 574 43.45 -24.00 -11.43
N ASN A 575 42.88 -25.05 -12.02
CA ASN A 575 41.90 -24.94 -13.11
C ASN A 575 40.48 -24.62 -12.61
N ASN A 576 40.21 -24.66 -11.30
CA ASN A 576 38.89 -24.38 -10.77
C ASN A 576 38.62 -22.85 -10.78
N PRO A 577 37.62 -22.34 -11.52
CA PRO A 577 37.34 -20.91 -11.62
C PRO A 577 37.02 -20.26 -10.26
N ARG A 578 36.47 -21.03 -9.30
CA ARG A 578 36.16 -20.57 -7.95
C ARG A 578 37.42 -20.18 -7.16
N LYS A 579 38.59 -20.74 -7.49
CA LYS A 579 39.87 -20.41 -6.82
C LYS A 579 40.22 -18.92 -6.98
N LYS A 580 40.08 -18.39 -8.20
CA LYS A 580 40.32 -16.96 -8.49
C LYS A 580 39.34 -16.05 -7.74
N GLU A 581 38.08 -16.46 -7.66
CA GLU A 581 37.05 -15.71 -6.92
C GLU A 581 37.33 -15.68 -5.41
N LEU A 582 37.74 -16.82 -4.82
CA LEU A 582 38.06 -16.89 -3.40
C LEU A 582 39.31 -16.07 -3.04
N PHE A 583 40.34 -16.03 -3.91
CA PHE A 583 41.45 -15.10 -3.72
C PHE A 583 41.01 -13.64 -3.85
N LYS A 584 40.11 -13.33 -4.78
CA LYS A 584 39.52 -11.99 -4.88
C LYS A 584 38.77 -11.62 -3.60
N ILE A 585 37.94 -12.52 -3.07
CA ILE A 585 37.23 -12.34 -1.78
C ILE A 585 38.23 -12.12 -0.65
N SER A 586 39.31 -12.92 -0.57
CA SER A 586 40.35 -12.76 0.44
C SER A 586 40.95 -11.36 0.40
N ASN A 587 41.36 -10.89 -0.78
CA ASN A 587 41.92 -9.54 -0.96
C ASN A 587 40.93 -8.43 -0.62
N ILE A 588 39.65 -8.61 -0.96
CA ILE A 588 38.58 -7.65 -0.61
C ILE A 588 38.41 -7.59 0.92
N CYS A 589 38.28 -8.73 1.59
CA CYS A 589 38.07 -8.78 3.04
C CYS A 589 39.30 -8.35 3.86
N ASP A 590 40.51 -8.44 3.29
CA ASP A 590 41.73 -7.86 3.88
C ASP A 590 41.74 -6.32 3.77
N ARG A 591 41.12 -5.79 2.71
CA ARG A 591 41.03 -4.35 2.45
C ARG A 591 39.91 -3.69 3.25
N VAL A 592 38.68 -4.18 3.14
CA VAL A 592 37.48 -3.58 3.74
C VAL A 592 36.93 -4.43 4.90
N PRO A 593 36.45 -3.81 5.99
CA PRO A 593 36.18 -2.38 6.20
C PRO A 593 37.39 -1.56 6.69
N LYS A 594 38.59 -2.17 6.78
CA LYS A 594 39.77 -1.55 7.39
C LYS A 594 40.17 -0.23 6.75
N TYR A 595 40.22 -0.23 5.43
CA TYR A 595 40.65 0.88 4.60
C TYR A 595 39.54 1.32 3.63
N PRO A 596 39.67 2.51 3.01
CA PRO A 596 38.73 2.97 1.99
C PRO A 596 38.56 1.95 0.85
N ALA A 597 37.33 1.75 0.40
CA ALA A 597 37.01 0.94 -0.76
C ALA A 597 37.59 1.59 -2.03
N ARG A 598 38.01 0.76 -2.99
CA ARG A 598 38.58 1.18 -4.27
C ARG A 598 37.71 0.80 -5.47
N THR A 599 36.88 -0.23 -5.30
CA THR A 599 36.01 -0.80 -6.34
C THR A 599 34.58 -0.89 -5.82
N PHE A 600 33.63 -1.08 -6.72
CA PHE A 600 32.22 -1.31 -6.41
C PHE A 600 32.03 -2.56 -5.55
N HIS A 601 32.78 -3.63 -5.82
CA HIS A 601 32.74 -4.88 -5.04
C HIS A 601 33.26 -4.65 -3.61
N GLU A 602 34.38 -3.94 -3.44
CA GLU A 602 34.88 -3.56 -2.10
C GLU A 602 33.87 -2.70 -1.34
N ALA A 603 33.27 -1.70 -1.98
CA ALA A 603 32.28 -0.83 -1.35
C ALA A 603 31.05 -1.62 -0.86
N LEU A 604 30.50 -2.48 -1.73
CA LEU A 604 29.33 -3.30 -1.39
C LEU A 604 29.62 -4.35 -0.31
N GLN A 605 30.80 -4.97 -0.33
CA GLN A 605 31.24 -5.90 0.72
C GLN A 605 31.43 -5.20 2.07
N SER A 606 31.95 -3.97 2.08
CA SER A 606 32.09 -3.18 3.30
C SER A 606 30.73 -2.84 3.92
N ILE A 607 29.76 -2.46 3.09
CA ILE A 607 28.39 -2.17 3.53
C ILE A 607 27.72 -3.45 4.06
N LEU A 608 27.91 -4.60 3.41
CA LEU A 608 27.38 -5.88 3.91
C LEU A 608 27.94 -6.23 5.29
N PHE A 609 29.25 -6.09 5.50
CA PHE A 609 29.86 -6.37 6.81
C PHE A 609 29.27 -5.50 7.91
N ILE A 610 29.15 -4.19 7.67
CA ILE A 610 28.62 -3.30 8.71
C ILE A 610 27.13 -3.55 8.97
N GLN A 611 26.36 -3.85 7.93
CA GLN A 611 24.96 -4.21 8.04
C GLN A 611 24.78 -5.45 8.94
N ILE A 612 25.61 -6.48 8.76
CA ILE A 612 25.60 -7.66 9.64
C ILE A 612 26.02 -7.30 11.06
N ALA A 613 27.06 -6.48 11.24
CA ALA A 613 27.56 -6.11 12.55
C ALA A 613 26.54 -5.31 13.38
N PHE A 614 25.80 -4.38 12.76
CA PHE A 614 24.75 -3.61 13.45
C PHE A 614 23.67 -4.49 14.05
N ASN A 615 23.26 -5.53 13.31
CA ASN A 615 22.30 -6.51 13.78
C ASN A 615 22.86 -7.36 14.93
N MET A 616 24.17 -7.38 15.19
CA MET A 616 24.71 -8.05 16.38
C MET A 616 24.62 -7.18 17.66
N GLU A 617 24.62 -5.85 17.54
CA GLU A 617 24.53 -4.93 18.68
C GLU A 617 23.09 -4.73 19.17
N SER A 618 22.17 -4.50 18.24
CA SER A 618 20.75 -4.24 18.50
C SER A 618 19.86 -5.29 17.83
N LEU A 619 18.59 -5.35 18.22
CA LEU A 619 17.59 -6.24 17.65
C LEU A 619 17.45 -6.02 16.13
N ASP A 620 17.20 -7.11 15.41
CA ASP A 620 17.12 -7.22 13.95
C ASP A 620 15.93 -6.47 13.30
N ASN A 621 15.79 -5.14 13.48
CA ASN A 621 14.69 -4.38 12.86
C ASN A 621 15.05 -2.92 12.50
N GLY A 622 14.64 -2.50 11.29
CA GLY A 622 14.64 -1.11 10.84
C GLY A 622 16.01 -0.52 10.48
N ILE A 623 17.06 -1.33 10.37
CA ILE A 623 18.41 -0.85 10.02
C ILE A 623 18.53 -0.78 8.50
N SER A 624 18.53 0.42 7.94
CA SER A 624 18.35 0.62 6.50
C SER A 624 19.64 1.07 5.81
N PRO A 625 20.13 0.35 4.76
CA PRO A 625 21.31 0.76 4.02
C PRO A 625 21.22 2.15 3.34
N GLY A 626 20.00 2.62 3.06
CA GLY A 626 19.75 3.98 2.55
C GLY A 626 19.85 4.10 1.03
N ARG A 627 20.37 5.24 0.54
CA ARG A 627 20.45 5.59 -0.89
C ARG A 627 21.63 4.92 -1.58
N LEU A 628 21.59 3.60 -1.70
CA LEU A 628 22.70 2.82 -2.27
C LEU A 628 22.97 3.15 -3.74
N ASP A 629 21.94 3.56 -4.50
CA ASP A 629 22.12 4.05 -5.87
C ASP A 629 22.94 5.34 -5.94
N GLN A 630 23.00 6.15 -4.88
CA GLN A 630 23.85 7.34 -4.82
C GLN A 630 25.22 7.05 -4.22
N ILE A 631 25.25 6.27 -3.12
CA ILE A 631 26.48 5.97 -2.38
C ILE A 631 27.44 5.10 -3.20
N LEU A 632 26.92 4.16 -3.99
CA LEU A 632 27.74 3.24 -4.78
C LEU A 632 28.05 3.75 -6.20
N TYR A 633 27.31 4.73 -6.72
CA TYR A 633 27.43 5.17 -8.11
C TYR A 633 28.83 5.64 -8.51
N PRO A 634 29.58 6.40 -7.68
CA PRO A 634 30.94 6.79 -8.03
C PRO A 634 31.87 5.58 -8.28
N TYR A 635 31.71 4.51 -7.50
CA TYR A 635 32.48 3.27 -7.65
C TYR A 635 32.05 2.47 -8.87
N TYR A 636 30.74 2.33 -9.08
CA TYR A 636 30.18 1.68 -10.26
C TYR A 636 30.65 2.36 -11.55
N LYS A 637 30.49 3.69 -11.63
CA LYS A 637 30.88 4.48 -12.81
C LYS A 637 32.38 4.36 -13.11
N SER A 638 33.23 4.48 -12.08
CA SER A 638 34.68 4.30 -12.22
C SER A 638 35.04 2.91 -12.74
N ASP A 639 34.44 1.86 -12.17
CA ASP A 639 34.80 0.49 -12.52
C ASP A 639 34.33 0.10 -13.93
N ILE A 640 33.15 0.59 -14.35
CA ILE A 640 32.66 0.43 -15.73
C ILE A 640 33.60 1.11 -16.72
N GLN A 641 34.01 2.36 -16.44
CA GLN A 641 34.93 3.12 -17.31
C GLN A 641 36.32 2.47 -17.41
N LYS A 642 36.79 1.83 -16.35
CA LYS A 642 38.09 1.12 -16.31
C LYS A 642 38.01 -0.32 -16.82
N GLY A 643 36.84 -0.82 -17.19
CA GLY A 643 36.64 -2.23 -17.58
C GLY A 643 36.86 -3.24 -16.45
N ILE A 644 36.81 -2.80 -15.18
CA ILE A 644 36.96 -3.65 -13.99
C ILE A 644 35.65 -4.42 -13.71
N LEU A 645 34.52 -3.82 -14.07
CA LEU A 645 33.17 -4.32 -13.82
C LEU A 645 32.35 -4.20 -15.11
N THR A 646 31.52 -5.20 -15.41
CA THR A 646 30.45 -5.07 -16.42
C THR A 646 29.11 -4.81 -15.76
N ARG A 647 28.12 -4.37 -16.56
CA ARG A 647 26.73 -4.17 -16.12
C ARG A 647 26.13 -5.45 -15.53
N GLU A 648 26.36 -6.57 -16.18
CA GLU A 648 25.89 -7.90 -15.78
C GLU A 648 26.53 -8.34 -14.45
N GLN A 649 27.82 -8.05 -14.26
CA GLN A 649 28.50 -8.32 -12.99
C GLN A 649 28.00 -7.41 -11.87
N ALA A 650 27.67 -6.15 -12.15
CA ALA A 650 27.06 -5.24 -11.18
C ALA A 650 25.68 -5.76 -10.76
N PHE A 651 24.84 -6.15 -11.72
CA PHE A 651 23.56 -6.79 -11.48
C PHE A 651 23.69 -8.07 -10.63
N GLU A 652 24.65 -8.96 -10.96
CA GLU A 652 24.92 -10.19 -10.19
C GLU A 652 25.33 -9.90 -8.73
N LEU A 653 26.19 -8.90 -8.51
CA LEU A 653 26.59 -8.47 -7.18
C LEU A 653 25.43 -7.91 -6.36
N LEU A 654 24.57 -7.09 -6.98
CA LEU A 654 23.38 -6.53 -6.32
C LEU A 654 22.32 -7.60 -6.02
N CYS A 655 22.16 -8.61 -6.89
CA CYS A 655 21.35 -9.79 -6.59
C CYS A 655 21.92 -10.55 -5.40
N SER A 656 23.24 -10.80 -5.37
CA SER A 656 23.91 -11.48 -4.25
C SER A 656 23.73 -10.72 -2.93
N PHE A 657 23.87 -9.39 -2.96
CA PHE A 657 23.64 -8.52 -1.80
C PHE A 657 22.19 -8.63 -1.30
N SER A 658 21.22 -8.62 -2.21
CA SER A 658 19.80 -8.70 -1.86
C SER A 658 19.41 -10.07 -1.27
N ILE A 659 19.98 -11.17 -1.80
CA ILE A 659 19.85 -12.51 -1.21
C ILE A 659 20.45 -12.50 0.20
N LYS A 660 21.65 -11.93 0.36
CA LYS A 660 22.29 -11.80 1.67
C LYS A 660 21.44 -11.04 2.68
N LEU A 661 20.83 -9.93 2.31
CA LEU A 661 19.94 -9.21 3.22
C LEU A 661 18.68 -10.01 3.60
N SER A 662 18.23 -10.91 2.72
CA SER A 662 17.07 -11.77 2.95
C SER A 662 17.36 -12.99 3.85
N GLU A 663 18.63 -13.36 4.03
CA GLU A 663 19.07 -14.43 4.93
C GLU A 663 18.78 -14.13 6.42
N LEU A 664 18.64 -12.85 6.77
CA LEU A 664 18.23 -12.40 8.10
C LEU A 664 16.74 -12.72 8.36
N VAL A 665 16.49 -13.41 9.47
CA VAL A 665 15.13 -13.70 9.95
C VAL A 665 15.00 -13.23 11.40
N PRO A 666 14.27 -12.13 11.66
CA PRO A 666 14.06 -11.66 13.04
C PRO A 666 13.33 -12.72 13.88
N VAL A 667 13.82 -12.95 15.11
CA VAL A 667 13.19 -13.89 16.04
C VAL A 667 12.12 -13.16 16.84
N MET A 668 10.86 -13.53 16.67
CA MET A 668 9.73 -12.98 17.42
C MET A 668 8.93 -14.10 18.08
N ASP A 669 8.34 -13.85 19.25
CA ASP A 669 7.29 -14.70 19.81
C ASP A 669 5.97 -14.52 19.04
N THR A 670 5.00 -15.42 19.24
CA THR A 670 3.74 -15.40 18.47
C THR A 670 2.98 -14.09 18.66
N ASN A 671 2.95 -13.53 19.88
CA ASN A 671 2.23 -12.28 20.14
C ASN A 671 2.89 -11.11 19.39
N THR A 672 4.22 -11.00 19.44
CA THR A 672 4.94 -9.99 18.67
C THR A 672 4.81 -10.22 17.17
N GLY A 673 4.74 -11.48 16.72
CA GLY A 673 4.48 -11.86 15.33
C GLY A 673 3.09 -11.48 14.81
N ASP A 674 2.08 -11.36 15.69
CA ASP A 674 0.77 -10.81 15.30
C ASP A 674 0.82 -9.29 15.08
N ILE A 675 1.75 -8.60 15.74
CA ILE A 675 1.98 -7.15 15.66
C ILE A 675 2.92 -6.79 14.49
N HIS A 676 3.94 -7.62 14.24
CA HIS A 676 4.99 -7.43 13.23
C HIS A 676 5.13 -8.67 12.33
N GLY A 677 4.03 -9.08 11.67
CA GLY A 677 3.98 -10.34 10.92
C GLY A 677 4.89 -10.41 9.68
N GLY A 678 5.14 -11.62 9.18
CA GLY A 678 5.82 -11.83 7.89
C GLY A 678 7.34 -11.63 7.90
N HIS A 679 8.00 -11.85 9.05
CA HIS A 679 9.45 -11.73 9.22
C HIS A 679 10.01 -10.35 8.79
N LEU A 680 9.38 -9.30 9.29
CA LEU A 680 9.73 -7.90 9.03
C LEU A 680 11.12 -7.56 9.62
N ALA A 681 12.09 -7.28 8.75
CA ALA A 681 13.40 -6.71 9.12
C ALA A 681 13.55 -5.22 8.78
N GLY A 682 12.73 -4.69 7.85
CA GLY A 682 12.68 -3.26 7.54
C GLY A 682 13.97 -2.64 6.96
N GLN A 683 14.75 -3.38 6.17
CA GLN A 683 16.02 -2.89 5.63
C GLN A 683 15.79 -2.11 4.33
N VAL A 684 15.59 -0.78 4.43
CA VAL A 684 15.25 0.06 3.27
C VAL A 684 16.45 0.32 2.37
N VAL A 685 16.28 0.05 1.08
CA VAL A 685 17.10 0.63 0.01
C VAL A 685 16.20 1.56 -0.81
N CYS A 686 16.60 2.83 -0.87
CA CYS A 686 15.88 3.89 -1.54
C CYS A 686 16.62 4.32 -2.81
N ILE A 687 15.90 4.53 -3.91
CA ILE A 687 16.45 4.95 -5.20
C ILE A 687 15.73 6.19 -5.76
N GLY A 688 16.38 6.90 -6.69
CA GLY A 688 15.83 8.10 -7.33
C GLY A 688 15.71 9.28 -6.36
N GLY A 689 14.85 10.25 -6.67
CA GLY A 689 14.68 11.51 -5.93
C GLY A 689 15.67 12.60 -6.39
N VAL A 690 15.89 13.61 -5.55
CA VAL A 690 16.85 14.69 -5.83
C VAL A 690 18.21 14.54 -5.10
N ASP A 691 19.24 15.16 -5.65
CA ASP A 691 20.54 15.37 -5.02
C ASP A 691 20.48 16.54 -3.99
N PRO A 692 21.54 16.79 -3.19
CA PRO A 692 21.55 17.89 -2.22
C PRO A 692 21.35 19.28 -2.86
N GLU A 693 21.71 19.43 -4.14
CA GLU A 693 21.60 20.65 -4.93
C GLU A 693 20.18 20.85 -5.51
N GLY A 694 19.37 19.79 -5.55
CA GLY A 694 17.97 19.79 -5.99
C GLY A 694 17.75 19.25 -7.41
N ASN A 695 18.77 18.69 -8.05
CA ASN A 695 18.65 18.08 -9.38
C ASN A 695 18.16 16.64 -9.26
N ASP A 696 17.54 16.12 -10.33
CA ASP A 696 17.25 14.68 -10.41
C ASP A 696 18.52 13.86 -10.18
N SER A 697 18.39 12.82 -9.35
CA SER A 697 19.49 11.93 -8.99
C SER A 697 19.33 10.52 -9.55
N THR A 698 18.38 10.31 -10.46
CA THR A 698 18.20 9.02 -11.12
C THR A 698 19.44 8.70 -11.94
N ASN A 699 19.99 7.50 -11.76
CA ASN A 699 21.17 7.06 -12.47
C ASN A 699 21.06 5.60 -12.91
N GLU A 700 22.09 5.09 -13.58
CA GLU A 700 22.09 3.73 -14.11
C GLU A 700 21.92 2.65 -13.02
N LEU A 701 22.44 2.86 -11.81
CA LEU A 701 22.20 1.92 -10.70
C LEU A 701 20.74 1.95 -10.24
N SER A 702 20.08 3.12 -10.25
CA SER A 702 18.64 3.20 -9.96
C SER A 702 17.84 2.29 -10.91
N MET A 703 18.20 2.26 -12.19
CA MET A 703 17.57 1.40 -13.19
C MET A 703 17.90 -0.09 -13.02
N ILE A 704 19.14 -0.43 -12.64
CA ILE A 704 19.57 -1.81 -12.35
C ILE A 704 18.86 -2.34 -11.09
N PHE A 705 18.67 -1.51 -10.06
CA PHE A 705 17.91 -1.92 -8.87
C PHE A 705 16.46 -2.29 -9.22
N LEU A 706 15.81 -1.59 -10.13
CA LEU A 706 14.47 -1.97 -10.62
C LEU A 706 14.49 -3.35 -11.30
N ASP A 707 15.55 -3.70 -12.03
CA ASP A 707 15.70 -5.05 -12.60
C ASP A 707 15.93 -6.11 -11.51
N VAL A 708 16.73 -5.79 -10.49
CA VAL A 708 16.96 -6.69 -9.35
C VAL A 708 15.64 -7.00 -8.65
N MET A 709 14.78 -6.00 -8.42
CA MET A 709 13.44 -6.19 -7.86
C MET A 709 12.62 -7.18 -8.71
N ASN A 710 12.55 -6.94 -10.02
CA ASN A 710 11.74 -7.71 -10.95
C ASN A 710 12.18 -9.18 -11.08
N LYS A 711 13.49 -9.41 -11.21
CA LYS A 711 14.06 -10.74 -11.46
C LYS A 711 14.22 -11.54 -10.17
N LEU A 712 14.62 -10.90 -9.07
CA LEU A 712 14.92 -11.62 -7.83
C LEU A 712 13.65 -11.95 -7.03
N ARG A 713 12.66 -11.04 -6.97
CA ARG A 713 11.38 -11.23 -6.25
C ARG A 713 11.57 -11.86 -4.86
N ILE A 714 12.37 -11.19 -4.03
CA ILE A 714 12.70 -11.64 -2.68
C ILE A 714 12.28 -10.57 -1.65
N ARG A 715 12.05 -10.98 -0.41
CA ARG A 715 11.49 -10.12 0.66
C ARG A 715 12.34 -8.88 1.00
N GLN A 716 13.67 -8.98 0.95
CA GLN A 716 14.58 -7.88 1.33
C GLN A 716 15.56 -7.55 0.18
N PRO A 717 16.01 -6.30 0.03
CA PRO A 717 15.61 -5.08 0.74
C PRO A 717 14.12 -4.74 0.71
N ASN A 718 13.68 -3.89 1.64
CA ASN A 718 12.43 -3.17 1.50
C ASN A 718 12.63 -2.02 0.50
N TRP A 719 12.18 -2.19 -0.74
CA TRP A 719 12.48 -1.27 -1.83
C TRP A 719 11.60 -0.02 -1.84
N TRP A 720 12.25 1.13 -2.04
CA TRP A 720 11.63 2.46 -2.10
C TRP A 720 12.14 3.28 -3.28
N ALA A 721 11.26 4.09 -3.88
CA ALA A 721 11.61 5.09 -4.87
C ALA A 721 11.07 6.46 -4.48
N ARG A 722 11.91 7.48 -4.64
CA ARG A 722 11.57 8.89 -4.44
C ARG A 722 11.19 9.52 -5.77
N ILE A 723 10.05 10.20 -5.80
CA ILE A 723 9.45 10.77 -6.99
C ILE A 723 9.32 12.28 -6.83
N HIS A 724 9.64 13.02 -7.87
CA HIS A 724 9.55 14.48 -7.95
C HIS A 724 9.07 14.90 -9.36
N PRO A 725 8.65 16.16 -9.58
CA PRO A 725 8.06 16.60 -10.85
C PRO A 725 8.93 16.38 -12.08
N ASN A 726 10.27 16.39 -11.91
CA ASN A 726 11.23 16.20 -13.00
C ASN A 726 11.80 14.77 -13.05
N SER A 727 11.17 13.81 -12.37
CA SER A 727 11.61 12.41 -12.42
C SER A 727 11.55 11.89 -13.87
N PRO A 728 12.60 11.22 -14.38
CA PRO A 728 12.64 10.79 -15.77
C PRO A 728 11.48 9.86 -16.15
N GLU A 729 10.91 10.05 -17.34
CA GLU A 729 9.78 9.26 -17.83
C GLU A 729 10.12 7.75 -17.87
N GLU A 730 11.32 7.40 -18.30
CA GLU A 730 11.81 6.02 -18.34
C GLU A 730 11.83 5.35 -16.95
N PHE A 731 12.19 6.11 -15.91
CA PHE A 731 12.21 5.63 -14.53
C PHE A 731 10.79 5.35 -14.03
N LEU A 732 9.84 6.27 -14.28
CA LEU A 732 8.44 6.08 -13.93
C LEU A 732 7.78 4.94 -14.70
N LYS A 733 8.10 4.79 -16.00
CA LYS A 733 7.62 3.70 -16.84
C LYS A 733 8.11 2.35 -16.28
N LYS A 734 9.39 2.23 -15.94
CA LYS A 734 9.97 1.01 -15.39
C LYS A 734 9.42 0.64 -14.00
N ILE A 735 9.18 1.64 -13.14
CA ILE A 735 8.44 1.42 -11.87
C ILE A 735 7.04 0.86 -12.15
N SER A 736 6.32 1.47 -13.09
CA SER A 736 4.96 1.08 -13.46
C SER A 736 4.91 -0.34 -14.03
N THR A 737 5.88 -0.72 -14.86
CA THR A 737 6.06 -2.10 -15.36
C THR A 737 6.25 -3.07 -14.21
N ASN A 738 7.16 -2.78 -13.26
CA ASN A 738 7.38 -3.66 -12.10
C ASN A 738 6.11 -3.87 -11.25
N LEU A 739 5.32 -2.82 -11.03
CA LEU A 739 4.08 -2.92 -10.27
C LEU A 739 3.04 -3.80 -10.97
N ILE A 740 2.92 -3.70 -12.30
CA ILE A 740 2.00 -4.52 -13.12
C ILE A 740 2.48 -5.96 -13.24
N ASP A 741 3.79 -6.20 -13.27
CA ASP A 741 4.41 -7.53 -13.32
C ASP A 741 4.29 -8.32 -11.99
N GLU A 742 3.44 -7.87 -11.06
CA GLU A 742 3.21 -8.46 -9.74
C GLU A 742 4.51 -8.53 -8.90
N VAL A 743 5.35 -7.48 -8.98
CA VAL A 743 6.54 -7.33 -8.09
C VAL A 743 6.15 -6.60 -6.79
N HIS A 744 5.12 -5.74 -6.84
CA HIS A 744 4.59 -4.96 -5.70
C HIS A 744 5.63 -4.08 -4.99
N SER A 745 6.68 -3.70 -5.72
CA SER A 745 7.78 -2.84 -5.28
C SER A 745 8.30 -2.04 -6.46
N PRO A 746 8.86 -0.84 -6.24
CA PRO A 746 9.08 -0.19 -4.93
C PRO A 746 7.82 0.46 -4.33
N ALA A 747 7.87 0.80 -3.04
CA ALA A 747 6.96 1.82 -2.49
C ALA A 747 7.42 3.22 -2.92
N LEU A 748 6.48 4.16 -2.99
CA LEU A 748 6.70 5.46 -3.61
C LEU A 748 6.47 6.59 -2.59
N VAL A 749 7.33 7.61 -2.63
CA VAL A 749 7.21 8.84 -1.82
C VAL A 749 7.42 10.08 -2.69
N ASN A 750 6.70 11.15 -2.38
CA ASN A 750 6.75 12.42 -3.08
C ASN A 750 7.71 13.42 -2.40
N ASP A 751 8.80 13.78 -3.09
CA ASP A 751 9.79 14.74 -2.61
C ASP A 751 9.15 16.12 -2.32
N GLU A 752 8.17 16.55 -3.13
CA GLU A 752 7.46 17.84 -2.96
C GLU A 752 6.67 17.96 -1.66
N LYS A 753 6.41 16.83 -0.99
CA LYS A 753 5.74 16.79 0.32
C LYS A 753 6.68 16.35 1.43
N ALA A 754 7.54 15.37 1.18
CA ALA A 754 8.45 14.85 2.18
C ALA A 754 9.53 15.88 2.60
N ILE A 755 10.09 16.63 1.65
CA ILE A 755 11.12 17.63 1.94
C ILE A 755 10.55 18.75 2.83
N PRO A 756 9.40 19.39 2.52
CA PRO A 756 8.78 20.36 3.42
C PRO A 756 8.50 19.85 4.84
N ILE A 757 8.06 18.59 4.99
CA ILE A 757 7.83 17.99 6.30
C ILE A 757 9.12 17.96 7.13
N LEU A 758 10.26 17.63 6.52
CA LEU A 758 11.56 17.63 7.21
C LEU A 758 12.04 19.05 7.52
N LEU A 759 11.81 20.01 6.62
CA LEU A 759 12.11 21.42 6.87
C LEU A 759 11.35 21.96 8.10
N ASN A 760 10.08 21.58 8.26
CA ASN A 760 9.27 21.95 9.44
C ASN A 760 9.84 21.39 10.76
N LYS A 761 10.69 20.36 10.68
CA LYS A 761 11.42 19.78 11.82
C LYS A 761 12.81 20.38 12.02
N ASN A 762 13.08 21.54 11.40
CA ASN A 762 14.37 22.24 11.41
C ASN A 762 15.53 21.46 10.78
N VAL A 763 15.24 20.52 9.88
CA VAL A 763 16.26 19.89 9.04
C VAL A 763 16.72 20.90 7.99
N THR A 764 18.02 20.96 7.68
CA THR A 764 18.50 21.86 6.62
C THR A 764 17.99 21.40 5.26
N LEU A 765 17.82 22.30 4.30
CA LEU A 765 17.37 21.92 2.95
C LEU A 765 18.28 20.87 2.30
N ARG A 766 19.59 21.00 2.47
CA ARG A 766 20.59 20.07 1.96
C ARG A 766 20.38 18.66 2.49
N ASP A 767 20.14 18.53 3.79
CA ASP A 767 19.93 17.25 4.48
C ASP A 767 18.53 16.69 4.20
N ALA A 768 17.51 17.55 4.16
CA ALA A 768 16.14 17.20 3.82
C ALA A 768 16.05 16.65 2.39
N ARG A 769 16.81 17.18 1.43
CA ARG A 769 16.91 16.62 0.06
C ARG A 769 17.59 15.26 0.01
N ASN A 770 18.40 14.92 1.00
CA ASN A 770 19.07 13.61 1.07
C ASN A 770 18.31 12.60 1.94
N TYR A 771 17.04 12.85 2.23
CA TYR A 771 16.24 11.97 3.08
C TYR A 771 16.05 10.56 2.50
N ILE A 772 15.71 9.65 3.39
CA ILE A 772 15.18 8.33 3.05
C ILE A 772 13.89 8.05 3.83
N PRO A 773 12.99 7.23 3.28
CA PRO A 773 12.12 6.38 4.08
C PRO A 773 12.98 5.39 4.88
N LEU A 774 12.62 5.14 6.13
CA LEU A 774 13.28 4.23 7.04
C LEU A 774 12.31 3.14 7.46
N GLY A 775 12.77 1.89 7.62
CA GLY A 775 11.94 0.82 8.15
C GLY A 775 10.72 0.52 7.29
N CYS A 776 9.58 1.11 7.68
CA CYS A 776 8.34 1.11 6.92
C CYS A 776 8.25 2.33 6.02
N VAL A 777 7.96 3.52 6.56
CA VAL A 777 7.66 4.76 5.80
C VAL A 777 8.28 6.01 6.42
N GLU A 778 9.09 5.87 7.45
CA GLU A 778 9.47 7.00 8.29
C GLU A 778 10.46 7.93 7.60
N LEU A 779 10.21 9.24 7.62
CA LEU A 779 11.04 10.21 6.90
C LEU A 779 12.21 10.66 7.78
N ILE A 780 13.43 10.38 7.35
CA ILE A 780 14.65 10.79 8.06
C ILE A 780 15.71 11.39 7.13
N PRO A 781 16.52 12.38 7.58
CA PRO A 781 17.71 12.87 6.88
C PRO A 781 18.88 11.88 6.97
N SER A 782 18.67 10.66 6.49
CA SER A 782 19.68 9.59 6.46
C SER A 782 20.34 9.38 7.84
N HIS A 783 21.67 9.52 7.93
CA HIS A 783 22.52 9.17 9.07
C HIS A 783 22.66 10.25 10.14
N GLN A 784 21.89 11.33 10.02
CA GLN A 784 21.99 12.52 10.88
C GLN A 784 21.01 12.52 12.04
N VAL A 785 20.23 11.46 12.20
CA VAL A 785 19.20 11.38 13.24
C VAL A 785 19.15 10.00 13.88
N VAL A 786 18.97 9.99 15.19
CA VAL A 786 18.34 8.88 15.91
C VAL A 786 16.89 9.26 16.14
N GLY A 787 16.03 8.80 15.23
CA GLY A 787 14.64 9.25 15.21
C GLY A 787 13.73 8.44 16.11
N SER A 788 14.20 7.30 16.66
CA SER A 788 13.37 6.25 17.25
C SER A 788 12.02 6.17 16.53
N THR A 789 12.09 6.00 15.21
CA THR A 789 10.98 6.40 14.35
C THR A 789 9.77 5.51 14.54
N ASP A 790 9.94 4.35 15.16
CA ASP A 790 8.85 3.47 15.56
C ASP A 790 8.80 3.32 17.09
N ALA A 791 8.96 4.39 17.87
CA ALA A 791 9.07 4.31 19.34
C ALA A 791 7.88 3.58 19.99
N GLY A 792 6.67 3.79 19.45
CA GLY A 792 5.50 3.01 19.84
C GLY A 792 4.23 3.38 19.08
N MET A 793 3.24 2.50 19.17
CA MET A 793 1.99 2.57 18.42
C MET A 793 0.81 2.78 19.35
N ILE A 794 0.00 3.81 19.14
CA ILE A 794 -1.17 4.17 19.96
C ILE A 794 -2.47 3.83 19.22
N ASN A 795 -3.39 3.16 19.90
CA ASN A 795 -4.72 2.88 19.40
C ASN A 795 -5.62 4.13 19.50
N LEU A 796 -5.83 4.84 18.39
CA LEU A 796 -6.64 6.07 18.36
C LEU A 796 -8.14 5.83 18.53
N VAL A 797 -8.60 4.58 18.36
CA VAL A 797 -10.00 4.18 18.60
C VAL A 797 -10.29 4.07 20.10
N TYR A 798 -9.30 3.70 20.92
CA TYR A 798 -9.49 3.49 22.36
C TYR A 798 -10.02 4.75 23.09
N PRO A 799 -9.47 5.98 22.85
CA PRO A 799 -10.05 7.21 23.39
C PRO A 799 -11.49 7.48 22.96
N LEU A 800 -11.88 7.10 21.73
CA LEU A 800 -13.26 7.22 21.25
C LEU A 800 -14.19 6.29 22.04
N GLU A 801 -13.78 5.04 22.26
CA GLU A 801 -14.55 4.09 23.08
C GLU A 801 -14.70 4.54 24.54
N LEU A 802 -13.68 5.20 25.09
CA LEU A 802 -13.76 5.83 26.42
C LEU A 802 -14.75 7.00 26.45
N THR A 803 -14.77 7.80 25.38
CA THR A 803 -15.66 8.95 25.21
C THR A 803 -17.12 8.51 25.11
N LEU A 804 -17.38 7.46 24.32
CA LEU A 804 -18.71 6.83 24.18
C LEU A 804 -19.10 5.99 25.41
N GLY A 805 -18.21 5.83 26.39
CA GLY A 805 -18.43 5.06 27.61
C GLY A 805 -18.64 3.56 27.34
N LEU A 806 -17.99 3.02 26.32
CA LEU A 806 -17.92 1.59 26.02
C LEU A 806 -16.87 0.93 26.93
N LYS A 807 -15.73 1.60 27.15
CA LYS A 807 -14.67 1.18 28.06
C LYS A 807 -14.58 2.04 29.33
N LYS A 808 -13.81 1.56 30.31
CA LYS A 808 -13.49 2.29 31.56
C LYS A 808 -11.96 2.30 31.72
N ARG A 809 -11.41 3.41 32.22
CA ARG A 809 -9.98 3.53 32.55
C ARG A 809 -9.75 3.13 34.01
N GLY A 810 -9.08 2.01 34.23
CA GLY A 810 -8.71 1.50 35.57
C GLY A 810 -9.89 1.24 36.52
N LYS A 811 -9.58 1.09 37.83
CA LYS A 811 -10.57 0.89 38.91
C LYS A 811 -11.22 2.20 39.41
N ARG A 812 -10.69 3.37 39.06
CA ARG A 812 -11.23 4.68 39.50
C ARG A 812 -12.45 5.08 38.68
N LYS A 813 -13.61 5.25 39.33
CA LYS A 813 -14.80 5.85 38.72
C LYS A 813 -14.53 7.33 38.48
N ILE A 814 -14.30 7.74 37.24
CA ILE A 814 -14.46 9.16 36.85
C ILE A 814 -15.96 9.46 36.98
N LYS A 815 -16.36 10.29 37.95
CA LYS A 815 -17.76 10.73 38.14
C LYS A 815 -18.22 11.46 36.87
N ASN A 816 -19.50 11.29 36.48
CA ASN A 816 -20.21 12.03 35.41
C ASN A 816 -19.88 11.77 33.92
N LYS A 817 -19.01 10.80 33.54
CA LYS A 817 -18.72 10.52 32.10
C LYS A 817 -19.95 10.33 31.20
N LYS A 818 -20.96 9.59 31.68
CA LYS A 818 -22.19 9.37 30.89
C LYS A 818 -22.99 10.67 30.70
N LYS A 819 -23.01 11.51 31.73
CA LYS A 819 -23.72 12.80 31.72
C LYS A 819 -23.05 13.75 30.74
N GLN A 820 -21.71 13.79 30.72
CA GLN A 820 -20.94 14.57 29.74
C GLN A 820 -21.26 14.16 28.29
N LEU A 821 -21.19 12.86 27.97
CA LEU A 821 -21.54 12.37 26.63
C LEU A 821 -22.98 12.74 26.22
N TYR A 822 -23.96 12.56 27.10
CA TYR A 822 -25.36 12.82 26.77
C TYR A 822 -25.72 14.30 26.72
N ASN A 823 -24.80 15.18 27.12
CA ASN A 823 -24.97 16.62 27.05
C ASN A 823 -24.33 17.23 25.78
N CYS A 824 -23.57 16.45 24.99
CA CYS A 824 -23.06 16.90 23.71
C CYS A 824 -24.22 17.26 22.77
N LYS A 825 -24.16 18.47 22.21
CA LYS A 825 -25.13 19.04 21.27
C LYS A 825 -24.58 19.09 19.84
N SER A 826 -23.27 18.98 19.67
CA SER A 826 -22.58 19.05 18.40
C SER A 826 -21.51 17.95 18.28
N ILE A 827 -21.00 17.77 17.05
CA ILE A 827 -19.83 16.92 16.83
C ILE A 827 -18.57 17.51 17.47
N ASP A 828 -18.46 18.84 17.55
CA ASP A 828 -17.32 19.52 18.17
C ASP A 828 -17.21 19.22 19.66
N ASP A 829 -18.34 19.22 20.39
CA ASP A 829 -18.37 18.84 21.81
C ASP A 829 -17.81 17.42 22.01
N LEU A 830 -18.10 16.51 21.07
CA LEU A 830 -17.62 15.12 21.14
C LEU A 830 -16.12 15.03 20.81
N VAL A 831 -15.64 15.81 19.85
CA VAL A 831 -14.21 15.91 19.51
C VAL A 831 -13.40 16.47 20.69
N GLU A 832 -13.93 17.44 21.42
CA GLU A 832 -13.29 17.96 22.64
C GLU A 832 -13.18 16.88 23.72
N LEU A 833 -14.25 16.12 23.97
CA LEU A 833 -14.19 15.00 24.93
C LEU A 833 -13.21 13.91 24.49
N TYR A 834 -13.15 13.62 23.19
CA TYR A 834 -12.18 12.71 22.58
C TYR A 834 -10.75 13.20 22.80
N ALA A 835 -10.47 14.48 22.53
CA ALA A 835 -9.16 15.09 22.72
C ALA A 835 -8.68 14.95 24.18
N ILE A 836 -9.56 15.16 25.16
CA ILE A 836 -9.25 14.96 26.58
C ILE A 836 -8.89 13.49 26.89
N GLN A 837 -9.55 12.52 26.26
CA GLN A 837 -9.20 11.10 26.46
C GLN A 837 -7.88 10.74 25.76
N LEU A 838 -7.63 11.29 24.57
CA LEU A 838 -6.42 11.06 23.79
C LEU A 838 -5.19 11.65 24.50
N ASP A 839 -5.27 12.89 24.94
CA ASP A 839 -4.16 13.58 25.63
C ASP A 839 -3.70 12.78 26.86
N LYS A 840 -4.65 12.33 27.69
CA LYS A 840 -4.32 11.54 28.86
C LYS A 840 -3.88 10.10 28.55
N LEU A 841 -4.15 9.58 27.35
CA LEU A 841 -3.61 8.30 26.90
C LEU A 841 -2.14 8.46 26.50
N ILE A 842 -1.81 9.59 25.87
CA ILE A 842 -0.44 9.96 25.53
C ILE A 842 0.38 10.20 26.81
N ASP A 843 -0.19 10.83 27.85
CA ASP A 843 0.49 10.95 29.16
C ASP A 843 0.91 9.59 29.74
N ASP A 844 0.00 8.61 29.71
CA ASP A 844 0.31 7.26 30.21
C ASP A 844 1.40 6.59 29.36
N PHE A 845 1.36 6.77 28.04
CA PHE A 845 2.41 6.28 27.13
C PHE A 845 3.77 6.93 27.45
N MET A 846 3.80 8.23 27.72
CA MET A 846 5.03 8.96 28.02
C MET A 846 5.71 8.50 29.32
N ILE A 847 4.94 8.12 30.33
CA ILE A 847 5.50 7.59 31.59
C ILE A 847 6.33 6.34 31.30
N ASP A 848 5.75 5.39 30.55
CA ASP A 848 6.42 4.14 30.20
C ASP A 848 7.61 4.38 29.26
N LEU A 849 7.44 5.19 28.21
CA LEU A 849 8.50 5.49 27.24
C LEU A 849 9.70 6.18 27.90
N THR A 850 9.47 7.19 28.74
CA THR A 850 10.55 7.93 29.43
C THR A 850 11.39 6.99 30.29
N LEU A 851 10.76 6.02 30.97
CA LEU A 851 11.47 5.05 31.78
C LEU A 851 12.30 4.09 30.92
N ILE A 852 11.74 3.62 29.80
CA ILE A 852 12.43 2.76 28.82
C ILE A 852 13.67 3.46 28.27
N GLU A 853 13.52 4.71 27.81
CA GLU A 853 14.63 5.49 27.25
C GLU A 853 15.75 5.73 28.29
N ARG A 854 15.41 5.97 29.57
CA ARG A 854 16.42 6.12 30.64
C ARG A 854 17.21 4.83 30.85
N VAL A 855 16.53 3.67 30.91
CA VAL A 855 17.20 2.37 31.06
C VAL A 855 18.15 2.11 29.90
N HIS A 856 17.74 2.45 28.68
CA HIS A 856 18.60 2.38 27.49
C HIS A 856 19.85 3.25 27.64
N SER A 857 19.67 4.54 27.93
CA SER A 857 20.79 5.50 28.02
C SER A 857 21.83 5.17 29.09
N GLU A 858 21.40 4.58 30.21
CA GLU A 858 22.26 4.29 31.36
C GLU A 858 22.93 2.91 31.29
N LEU A 859 22.24 1.89 30.76
CA LEU A 859 22.67 0.49 30.85
C LEU A 859 22.95 -0.16 29.49
N PHE A 860 22.41 0.38 28.41
CA PHE A 860 22.51 -0.19 27.06
C PHE A 860 22.95 0.83 26.00
N PRO A 861 24.06 1.59 26.21
CA PRO A 861 24.62 2.41 25.13
C PRO A 861 25.06 1.53 23.96
N THR A 862 25.13 2.13 22.77
CA THR A 862 25.34 1.43 21.49
C THR A 862 26.54 2.01 20.74
N PRO A 863 27.78 1.71 21.17
CA PRO A 863 29.00 2.29 20.60
C PRO A 863 29.20 1.97 19.11
N LEU A 864 28.75 0.79 18.62
CA LEU A 864 28.87 0.48 17.20
C LEU A 864 27.94 1.38 16.38
N ILE A 865 26.66 1.51 16.75
CA ILE A 865 25.72 2.44 16.10
C ILE A 865 26.23 3.88 16.17
N SER A 866 26.65 4.34 17.35
CA SER A 866 27.19 5.70 17.56
C SER A 866 28.39 6.01 16.68
N THR A 867 29.17 5.01 16.24
CA THR A 867 30.31 5.22 15.33
C THR A 867 29.88 5.76 13.95
N PHE A 868 28.67 5.38 13.51
CA PHE A 868 28.16 5.57 12.15
C PHE A 868 26.95 6.50 12.06
N LEU A 869 26.72 7.33 13.07
CA LEU A 869 25.75 8.41 13.03
C LEU A 869 26.46 9.76 13.20
N GLU A 870 26.03 10.77 12.43
CA GLU A 870 26.63 12.11 12.47
C GLU A 870 26.29 12.83 13.78
N GLY A 871 27.30 13.33 14.48
CA GLY A 871 27.18 14.07 15.75
C GLY A 871 27.80 13.34 16.93
N CYS A 872 27.72 12.00 16.98
CA CYS A 872 28.15 11.22 18.15
C CYS A 872 29.68 11.27 18.37
N ILE A 873 30.47 11.15 17.29
CA ILE A 873 31.94 11.25 17.39
C ILE A 873 32.33 12.69 17.73
N GLU A 874 31.67 13.67 17.15
CA GLU A 874 31.96 15.08 17.38
C GLU A 874 31.68 15.50 18.83
N SER A 875 30.62 14.98 19.44
CA SER A 875 30.23 15.29 20.82
C SER A 875 30.92 14.44 21.88
N GLY A 876 31.40 13.25 21.50
CA GLY A 876 31.91 12.24 22.45
C GLY A 876 30.81 11.60 23.31
N ILE A 877 29.57 11.55 22.80
CA ILE A 877 28.38 11.10 23.53
C ILE A 877 27.66 10.03 22.72
N ASP A 878 27.22 8.97 23.39
CA ASP A 878 26.48 7.88 22.77
C ASP A 878 25.09 8.32 22.28
N VAL A 879 24.65 7.75 21.15
CA VAL A 879 23.39 8.06 20.48
C VAL A 879 22.16 7.96 21.40
N THR A 880 22.17 7.04 22.37
CA THR A 880 21.07 6.83 23.31
C THR A 880 20.83 8.04 24.24
N GLN A 881 21.79 8.97 24.29
CA GLN A 881 21.73 10.21 25.06
C GLN A 881 21.45 11.46 24.18
N GLY A 882 21.16 11.28 22.89
CA GLY A 882 20.71 12.38 22.01
C GLY A 882 21.84 13.19 21.38
N SER A 883 22.86 12.53 20.85
CA SER A 883 24.06 13.18 20.30
C SER A 883 24.05 13.42 18.78
N THR A 884 23.03 12.96 18.06
CA THR A 884 22.93 13.16 16.61
C THR A 884 22.57 14.61 16.27
N LYS A 885 22.91 15.03 15.05
CA LYS A 885 22.61 16.38 14.53
C LYS A 885 21.12 16.76 14.69
N TYR A 886 20.23 15.80 14.48
CA TYR A 886 18.80 15.95 14.73
C TYR A 886 18.31 14.88 15.71
N VAL A 887 17.28 15.19 16.50
CA VAL A 887 16.68 14.27 17.47
C VAL A 887 15.16 14.45 17.52
N TRP A 888 14.43 13.35 17.41
CA TRP A 888 12.98 13.25 17.66
C TRP A 888 12.62 11.80 17.99
N SER A 889 11.35 11.56 18.37
CA SER A 889 10.77 10.21 18.48
C SER A 889 9.51 10.10 17.64
N GLY A 890 9.40 9.07 16.82
CA GLY A 890 8.21 8.79 16.02
C GLY A 890 7.19 7.92 16.78
N VAL A 891 5.92 8.35 16.84
CA VAL A 891 4.84 7.58 17.50
C VAL A 891 3.65 7.42 16.55
N GLN A 892 3.20 6.19 16.35
CA GLN A 892 2.24 5.82 15.31
C GLN A 892 0.81 5.87 15.83
N GLY A 893 -0.07 6.60 15.14
CA GLY A 893 -1.50 6.62 15.40
C GLY A 893 -2.26 5.58 14.57
N ILE A 894 -2.85 4.57 15.21
CA ILE A 894 -3.56 3.47 14.53
C ILE A 894 -5.07 3.70 14.56
N GLY A 895 -5.73 3.58 13.42
CA GLY A 895 -7.19 3.68 13.29
C GLY A 895 -7.73 5.11 13.15
N ALA A 896 -6.91 6.06 12.67
CA ALA A 896 -7.36 7.43 12.42
C ALA A 896 -8.57 7.49 11.43
N PRO A 897 -8.58 6.74 10.31
CA PRO A 897 -9.75 6.71 9.41
C PRO A 897 -11.02 6.17 10.11
N ASP A 898 -10.88 5.15 10.97
CA ASP A 898 -12.00 4.59 11.72
C ASP A 898 -12.63 5.60 12.68
N VAL A 899 -11.80 6.44 13.32
CA VAL A 899 -12.26 7.54 14.19
C VAL A 899 -12.98 8.60 13.36
N ALA A 900 -12.40 9.04 12.24
CA ALA A 900 -13.00 10.06 11.38
C ALA A 900 -14.36 9.60 10.81
N ASP A 901 -14.43 8.40 10.25
CA ASP A 901 -15.67 7.81 9.73
C ASP A 901 -16.73 7.66 10.84
N SER A 902 -16.31 7.34 12.07
CA SER A 902 -17.21 7.21 13.22
C SER A 902 -17.77 8.56 13.65
N LEU A 903 -16.95 9.61 13.69
CA LEU A 903 -17.38 10.97 14.03
C LEU A 903 -18.33 11.53 12.97
N ILE A 904 -18.03 11.34 11.68
CA ILE A 904 -18.92 11.73 10.59
C ILE A 904 -20.24 10.95 10.62
N ALA A 905 -20.21 9.64 10.91
CA ALA A 905 -21.43 8.86 11.03
C ALA A 905 -22.33 9.35 12.19
N ILE A 906 -21.73 9.74 13.32
CA ILE A 906 -22.45 10.37 14.43
C ILE A 906 -23.03 11.72 14.00
N ASP A 907 -22.22 12.58 13.39
CA ASP A 907 -22.66 13.91 12.94
C ASP A 907 -23.85 13.81 11.98
N GLN A 908 -23.75 12.94 10.98
CA GLN A 908 -24.80 12.71 10.01
C GLN A 908 -26.07 12.12 10.65
N VAL A 909 -25.97 10.98 11.34
CA VAL A 909 -27.15 10.20 11.76
C VAL A 909 -27.81 10.78 13.02
N ILE A 910 -27.03 11.38 13.92
CA ILE A 910 -27.52 11.82 15.24
C ILE A 910 -27.73 13.32 15.29
N PHE A 911 -26.75 14.13 14.89
CA PHE A 911 -26.86 15.58 15.03
C PHE A 911 -27.65 16.23 13.87
N LYS A 912 -27.40 15.81 12.63
CA LYS A 912 -28.08 16.33 11.43
C LYS A 912 -29.43 15.66 11.17
N GLU A 913 -29.45 14.33 10.99
CA GLU A 913 -30.68 13.59 10.69
C GLU A 913 -31.58 13.36 11.91
N LYS A 914 -31.03 13.47 13.14
CA LYS A 914 -31.76 13.21 14.40
C LYS A 914 -32.48 11.86 14.42
N TYR A 915 -31.89 10.84 13.79
CA TYR A 915 -32.48 9.51 13.65
C TYR A 915 -32.57 8.76 14.99
N CYS A 916 -31.59 8.96 15.87
CA CYS A 916 -31.61 8.50 17.27
C CYS A 916 -30.73 9.41 18.15
N ASP A 917 -30.73 9.19 19.47
CA ASP A 917 -29.86 9.91 20.40
C ASP A 917 -28.55 9.14 20.73
N LEU A 918 -27.60 9.81 21.38
CA LEU A 918 -26.34 9.21 21.82
C LEU A 918 -26.55 8.06 22.85
N LYS A 919 -27.68 8.06 23.57
CA LYS A 919 -28.03 6.99 24.52
C LYS A 919 -28.38 5.70 23.78
N MET A 920 -29.12 5.81 22.68
CA MET A 920 -29.49 4.70 21.81
C MET A 920 -28.28 4.17 21.04
N LEU A 921 -27.46 5.05 20.46
CA LEU A 921 -26.20 4.65 19.81
C LEU A 921 -25.33 3.83 20.75
N ARG A 922 -25.07 4.33 21.96
CA ARG A 922 -24.26 3.60 22.95
C ARG A 922 -24.84 2.23 23.29
N ARG A 923 -26.16 2.11 23.43
CA ARG A 923 -26.83 0.82 23.67
C ARG A 923 -26.64 -0.13 22.50
N ALA A 924 -26.78 0.36 21.27
CA ALA A 924 -26.54 -0.40 20.05
C ALA A 924 -25.10 -0.93 19.97
N LEU A 925 -24.10 -0.07 20.18
CA LEU A 925 -22.69 -0.45 20.15
C LEU A 925 -22.36 -1.52 21.21
N LYS A 926 -22.92 -1.39 22.43
CA LYS A 926 -22.75 -2.40 23.49
C LYS A 926 -23.37 -3.76 23.15
N ARG A 927 -24.43 -3.76 22.36
CA ARG A 927 -25.10 -4.98 21.87
C ARG A 927 -24.56 -5.45 20.52
N ASN A 928 -23.44 -4.89 20.05
CA ASN A 928 -22.87 -5.21 18.75
C ASN A 928 -23.92 -5.07 17.61
N PHE A 929 -24.79 -4.07 17.73
CA PHE A 929 -25.94 -3.79 16.86
C PHE A 929 -27.05 -4.85 16.80
N VAL A 930 -27.04 -5.89 17.65
CA VAL A 930 -28.15 -6.87 17.73
C VAL A 930 -29.43 -6.17 18.19
N GLY A 931 -30.47 -6.20 17.34
CA GLY A 931 -31.74 -5.48 17.51
C GLY A 931 -31.68 -4.00 17.12
N TYR A 932 -30.60 -3.56 16.47
CA TYR A 932 -30.37 -2.19 15.99
C TYR A 932 -29.88 -2.17 14.53
N GLU A 933 -30.33 -3.14 13.72
CA GLU A 933 -29.87 -3.37 12.35
C GLU A 933 -30.13 -2.16 11.45
N CYS A 934 -31.27 -1.49 11.62
CA CYS A 934 -31.59 -0.26 10.88
C CYS A 934 -30.62 0.89 11.23
N LEU A 935 -30.28 1.05 12.50
CA LEU A 935 -29.32 2.08 12.93
C LEU A 935 -27.93 1.77 12.36
N ARG A 936 -27.47 0.51 12.45
CA ARG A 936 -26.18 0.10 11.88
C ARG A 936 -26.10 0.42 10.39
N ASN A 937 -27.15 0.12 9.63
CA ASN A 937 -27.15 0.39 8.19
C ASN A 937 -27.15 1.89 7.86
N LYS A 938 -27.85 2.73 8.63
CA LYS A 938 -27.73 4.20 8.50
C LYS A 938 -26.29 4.65 8.73
N LEU A 939 -25.62 4.14 9.76
CA LEU A 939 -24.21 4.44 10.05
C LEU A 939 -23.25 3.96 8.93
N LEU A 940 -23.47 2.77 8.37
CA LEU A 940 -22.69 2.22 7.24
C LEU A 940 -22.86 3.03 5.94
N ASN A 941 -24.01 3.68 5.78
CA ASN A 941 -24.37 4.48 4.61
C ASN A 941 -24.03 5.98 4.75
N ALA A 942 -23.72 6.45 5.97
CA ALA A 942 -23.16 7.79 6.16
C ALA A 942 -21.85 7.95 5.36
N PRO A 943 -21.46 9.18 4.96
CA PRO A 943 -20.23 9.41 4.19
C PRO A 943 -19.00 8.73 4.81
N LYS A 944 -18.09 8.25 3.95
CA LYS A 944 -16.88 7.52 4.33
C LYS A 944 -15.65 8.05 3.61
N TYR A 945 -14.51 8.02 4.30
CA TYR A 945 -13.21 8.37 3.76
C TYR A 945 -12.83 7.44 2.60
N GLY A 946 -12.07 7.96 1.63
CA GLY A 946 -11.67 7.22 0.42
C GLY A 946 -12.64 7.36 -0.77
N ASN A 947 -13.53 8.35 -0.72
CA ASN A 947 -14.54 8.60 -1.76
C ASN A 947 -14.52 10.04 -2.27
N ASP A 948 -13.44 10.79 -2.04
CA ASP A 948 -13.31 12.20 -2.44
C ASP A 948 -14.47 13.07 -1.90
N ILE A 949 -14.74 12.93 -0.59
CA ILE A 949 -15.79 13.65 0.11
C ILE A 949 -15.12 14.61 1.11
N PRO A 950 -15.04 15.93 0.79
CA PRO A 950 -14.22 16.87 1.54
C PRO A 950 -14.54 16.93 3.05
N VAL A 951 -15.81 16.81 3.44
CA VAL A 951 -16.18 16.85 4.86
C VAL A 951 -15.56 15.69 5.66
N VAL A 952 -15.36 14.52 5.04
CA VAL A 952 -14.75 13.37 5.71
C VAL A 952 -13.23 13.47 5.71
N ASP A 953 -12.65 13.87 4.58
CA ASP A 953 -11.20 14.09 4.43
C ASP A 953 -10.71 15.18 5.41
N ASN A 954 -11.49 16.26 5.58
CA ASN A 954 -11.21 17.33 6.54
C ASN A 954 -11.32 16.85 8.00
N MET A 955 -12.29 15.99 8.32
CA MET A 955 -12.39 15.41 9.67
C MET A 955 -11.17 14.53 9.97
N LEU A 956 -10.72 13.71 9.01
CA LEU A 956 -9.50 12.91 9.17
C LEU A 956 -8.28 13.79 9.39
N SER A 957 -8.10 14.84 8.58
CA SER A 957 -7.04 15.83 8.75
C SER A 957 -7.08 16.51 10.13
N ARG A 958 -8.27 16.84 10.64
CA ARG A 958 -8.45 17.39 11.99
C ARG A 958 -8.00 16.41 13.08
N ILE A 959 -8.28 15.12 12.94
CA ILE A 959 -7.84 14.10 13.90
C ILE A 959 -6.32 13.87 13.80
N MET A 960 -5.76 13.86 12.59
CA MET A 960 -4.31 13.78 12.39
C MET A 960 -3.60 14.94 13.07
N LYS A 961 -4.06 16.17 12.81
CA LYS A 961 -3.51 17.38 13.41
C LYS A 961 -3.64 17.38 14.93
N LEU A 962 -4.81 17.04 15.46
CA LEU A 962 -5.01 16.92 16.91
C LEU A 962 -4.00 15.97 17.55
N TYR A 963 -3.79 14.79 16.95
CA TYR A 963 -2.84 13.81 17.48
C TYR A 963 -1.39 14.33 17.43
N ASN A 964 -0.97 14.90 16.30
CA ASN A 964 0.38 15.45 16.15
C ASN A 964 0.63 16.62 17.11
N ASP A 965 -0.31 17.56 17.22
CA ASP A 965 -0.21 18.70 18.13
C ASP A 965 -0.11 18.27 19.59
N LEU A 966 -0.79 17.19 19.98
CA LEU A 966 -0.67 16.63 21.34
C LEU A 966 0.70 15.98 21.55
N LEU A 967 1.23 15.23 20.58
CA LEU A 967 2.57 14.65 20.68
C LEU A 967 3.67 15.72 20.75
N ASN A 968 3.60 16.74 19.88
CA ASN A 968 4.60 17.80 19.77
C ASN A 968 4.76 18.66 21.04
N ARG A 969 3.83 18.59 22.00
CA ARG A 969 3.94 19.24 23.32
C ARG A 969 4.91 18.54 24.27
N ARG A 970 5.35 17.33 23.92
CA ARG A 970 6.18 16.48 24.76
C ARG A 970 7.60 16.38 24.20
N ILE A 971 8.55 16.19 25.09
CA ILE A 971 9.98 16.05 24.78
C ILE A 971 10.43 14.70 25.34
N ASN A 972 11.21 13.96 24.56
CA ASN A 972 11.80 12.68 24.95
C ASN A 972 13.05 12.88 25.84
N THR A 973 13.65 11.80 26.35
CA THR A 973 14.84 11.92 27.23
C THR A 973 16.11 12.40 26.51
N ARG A 974 16.10 12.36 25.17
CA ARG A 974 17.18 12.81 24.29
C ARG A 974 17.01 14.27 23.85
N ASN A 975 16.06 14.99 24.46
CA ASN A 975 15.75 16.39 24.18
C ASN A 975 15.17 16.66 22.76
N GLY A 976 14.53 15.66 22.14
CA GLY A 976 13.79 15.77 20.89
C GLY A 976 12.28 15.77 21.09
N LYS A 977 11.52 16.36 20.16
CA LYS A 977 10.06 16.32 20.16
C LYS A 977 9.53 14.94 19.76
N LEU A 978 8.32 14.61 20.18
CA LEU A 978 7.58 13.48 19.61
C LEU A 978 6.77 13.93 18.40
N CYS A 979 6.81 13.16 17.32
CA CYS A 979 6.13 13.46 16.07
C CYS A 979 5.24 12.29 15.62
N ALA A 980 4.07 12.60 15.03
CA ALA A 980 3.09 11.60 14.64
C ALA A 980 3.46 10.86 13.35
N GLY A 981 3.27 9.54 13.35
CA GLY A 981 3.23 8.70 12.15
C GLY A 981 1.87 8.03 11.97
N PHE A 982 1.51 7.65 10.75
CA PHE A 982 0.24 6.96 10.47
C PHE A 982 0.45 5.70 9.62
N TYR A 983 1.03 4.67 10.24
CA TYR A 983 1.23 3.35 9.66
C TYR A 983 1.07 2.28 10.74
N SER A 984 0.84 1.03 10.32
CA SER A 984 0.25 0.03 11.23
C SER A 984 0.82 -1.38 11.16
N THR A 985 1.87 -1.63 10.37
CA THR A 985 2.47 -2.97 10.19
C THR A 985 1.38 -4.05 10.08
N THR A 986 1.19 -4.90 11.11
CA THR A 986 0.01 -5.77 11.27
C THR A 986 -0.82 -5.50 12.54
N ILE A 987 -0.45 -4.53 13.40
CA ILE A 987 -1.11 -4.24 14.69
C ILE A 987 -2.57 -3.79 14.55
N HIS A 988 -2.96 -3.17 13.43
CA HIS A 988 -4.34 -2.78 13.14
C HIS A 988 -5.31 -3.98 13.23
N THR A 989 -4.83 -5.20 12.97
CA THR A 989 -5.61 -6.41 13.15
C THR A 989 -5.81 -6.78 14.63
N VAL A 990 -4.78 -6.56 15.47
CA VAL A 990 -4.80 -6.80 16.92
C VAL A 990 -5.70 -5.79 17.62
N PHE A 991 -5.45 -4.50 17.43
CA PHE A 991 -6.29 -3.42 17.98
C PHE A 991 -7.75 -3.55 17.55
N GLY A 992 -8.01 -3.93 16.29
CA GLY A 992 -9.36 -4.20 15.80
C GLY A 992 -10.05 -5.36 16.54
N THR A 993 -9.33 -6.46 16.82
CA THR A 993 -9.86 -7.58 17.62
C THR A 993 -10.34 -7.12 19.00
N ASN A 994 -9.57 -6.22 19.61
CA ASN A 994 -9.78 -5.74 20.98
C ASN A 994 -10.77 -4.57 21.08
N SER A 995 -11.24 -4.04 19.94
CA SER A 995 -12.18 -2.92 19.85
C SER A 995 -13.64 -3.39 19.88
N HIS A 996 -14.52 -2.60 20.50
CA HIS A 996 -15.97 -2.76 20.41
C HIS A 996 -16.50 -2.45 19.02
N ALA A 997 -17.80 -2.67 18.80
CA ALA A 997 -18.47 -2.11 17.64
C ALA A 997 -18.32 -0.58 17.63
N LEU A 998 -18.15 0.00 16.46
CA LEU A 998 -17.85 1.42 16.27
C LEU A 998 -18.99 2.17 15.54
N PRO A 999 -19.13 3.49 15.76
CA PRO A 999 -20.13 4.30 15.08
C PRO A 999 -20.00 4.34 13.56
N ASN A 1000 -18.87 3.99 12.96
CA ASN A 1000 -18.74 3.81 11.51
C ASN A 1000 -19.51 2.58 10.97
N GLY A 1001 -20.12 1.77 11.85
CA GLY A 1001 -20.91 0.58 11.50
C GLY A 1001 -20.15 -0.75 11.61
N SER A 1002 -18.85 -0.68 11.92
CA SER A 1002 -18.02 -1.87 12.15
C SER A 1002 -18.47 -2.65 13.37
N LEU A 1003 -18.47 -3.98 13.25
CA LEU A 1003 -18.79 -4.89 14.34
C LEU A 1003 -17.59 -5.08 15.27
N LYS A 1004 -17.85 -5.49 16.51
CA LYS A 1004 -16.80 -5.89 17.46
C LYS A 1004 -15.88 -6.93 16.82
N GLY A 1005 -14.57 -6.71 16.91
CA GLY A 1005 -13.55 -7.62 16.39
C GLY A 1005 -13.17 -7.42 14.91
N THR A 1006 -13.80 -6.47 14.21
CA THR A 1006 -13.41 -6.06 12.85
C THR A 1006 -12.01 -5.45 12.88
N THR A 1007 -11.19 -5.72 11.86
CA THR A 1007 -9.86 -5.08 11.72
C THR A 1007 -10.01 -3.57 11.56
N LEU A 1008 -9.09 -2.80 12.14
CA LEU A 1008 -9.01 -1.36 11.89
C LEU A 1008 -8.35 -1.09 10.53
N SER A 1009 -8.43 0.14 10.08
CA SER A 1009 -7.79 0.62 8.85
C SER A 1009 -6.27 0.46 8.93
N ASN A 1010 -5.66 0.06 7.82
CA ASN A 1010 -4.22 -0.09 7.67
C ASN A 1010 -3.56 1.25 7.26
N GLY A 1011 -2.99 1.93 8.24
CA GLY A 1011 -2.43 3.28 8.04
C GLY A 1011 -3.54 4.30 7.80
N LEU A 1012 -3.37 5.11 6.75
CA LEU A 1012 -4.38 6.06 6.25
C LEU A 1012 -5.11 5.54 5.01
N SER A 1013 -5.10 4.23 4.78
CA SER A 1013 -5.95 3.63 3.75
C SER A 1013 -7.42 3.65 4.22
N PRO A 1014 -8.40 3.75 3.32
CA PRO A 1014 -9.81 3.62 3.69
C PRO A 1014 -10.08 2.28 4.38
N ALA A 1015 -11.00 2.26 5.34
CA ALA A 1015 -11.43 1.01 5.95
C ALA A 1015 -11.98 0.08 4.86
N VAL A 1016 -11.70 -1.22 4.98
CA VAL A 1016 -11.93 -2.20 3.91
C VAL A 1016 -13.39 -2.17 3.40
N GLY A 1017 -13.57 -1.81 2.12
CA GLY A 1017 -14.87 -1.72 1.45
C GLY A 1017 -15.60 -0.37 1.60
N ASN A 1018 -14.96 0.63 2.22
CA ASN A 1018 -15.49 1.98 2.31
C ASN A 1018 -15.17 2.83 1.08
N ASP A 1019 -14.09 2.54 0.35
CA ASP A 1019 -13.72 3.12 -0.93
C ASP A 1019 -14.54 2.52 -2.08
N ARG A 1020 -15.54 3.27 -2.54
CA ARG A 1020 -16.61 2.79 -3.44
C ARG A 1020 -16.70 3.55 -4.76
N LEU A 1021 -15.89 4.59 -4.95
CA LEU A 1021 -15.89 5.46 -6.14
C LEU A 1021 -14.63 5.32 -7.00
N GLY A 1022 -13.94 4.18 -6.90
CA GLY A 1022 -12.75 3.87 -7.69
C GLY A 1022 -11.44 4.44 -7.14
N PRO A 1023 -10.29 4.07 -7.74
CA PRO A 1023 -8.97 4.40 -7.22
C PRO A 1023 -8.63 5.89 -7.32
N THR A 1024 -9.09 6.63 -8.33
CA THR A 1024 -8.84 8.09 -8.41
C THR A 1024 -9.51 8.83 -7.26
N ALA A 1025 -10.74 8.47 -6.89
CA ALA A 1025 -11.41 9.04 -5.72
C ALA A 1025 -10.71 8.71 -4.40
N ALA A 1026 -10.22 7.47 -4.25
CA ALA A 1026 -9.46 7.08 -3.07
C ALA A 1026 -8.12 7.83 -2.95
N LEU A 1027 -7.41 7.98 -4.08
CA LEU A 1027 -6.16 8.73 -4.17
C LEU A 1027 -6.37 10.24 -3.91
N ASN A 1028 -7.47 10.82 -4.41
CA ASN A 1028 -7.82 12.21 -4.13
C ASN A 1028 -8.15 12.45 -2.66
N SER A 1029 -8.94 11.56 -2.03
CA SER A 1029 -9.18 11.61 -0.58
C SER A 1029 -7.86 11.61 0.19
N ALA A 1030 -6.89 10.80 -0.24
CA ALA A 1030 -5.58 10.73 0.41
C ALA A 1030 -4.69 11.96 0.13
N SER A 1031 -4.78 12.56 -1.05
CA SER A 1031 -4.02 13.77 -1.40
C SER A 1031 -4.57 15.03 -0.74
N ASN A 1032 -5.86 15.03 -0.38
CA ASN A 1032 -6.51 16.13 0.34
C ASN A 1032 -6.16 16.19 1.84
N LEU A 1033 -5.45 15.19 2.38
CA LEU A 1033 -5.12 15.16 3.80
C LEU A 1033 -4.05 16.19 4.18
N ASP A 1034 -4.11 16.67 5.42
CA ASP A 1034 -3.01 17.44 6.02
C ASP A 1034 -1.79 16.56 6.30
N VAL A 1035 -1.02 16.29 5.25
CA VAL A 1035 0.19 15.45 5.33
C VAL A 1035 1.29 16.07 6.20
N ASN A 1036 1.26 17.38 6.49
CA ASN A 1036 2.21 18.01 7.40
C ASN A 1036 2.05 17.51 8.84
N SER A 1037 0.85 17.06 9.21
CA SER A 1037 0.60 16.44 10.52
C SER A 1037 1.15 15.01 10.61
N ALA A 1038 1.64 14.41 9.53
CA ALA A 1038 2.31 13.11 9.50
C ALA A 1038 3.84 13.28 9.49
N GLU A 1039 4.38 14.01 10.47
CA GLU A 1039 5.80 14.37 10.58
C GLU A 1039 6.79 13.20 10.64
N ASN A 1040 6.30 11.99 10.95
CA ASN A 1040 7.06 10.75 10.95
C ASN A 1040 6.66 9.80 9.79
N GLY A 1041 5.86 10.28 8.83
CA GLY A 1041 5.42 9.52 7.66
C GLY A 1041 4.05 8.86 7.82
N LEU A 1042 3.48 8.45 6.69
CA LEU A 1042 2.18 7.77 6.60
C LEU A 1042 2.23 6.61 5.61
N THR A 1043 1.28 5.67 5.73
CA THR A 1043 1.06 4.62 4.73
C THR A 1043 -0.29 4.80 4.05
N PHE A 1044 -0.29 4.75 2.71
CA PHE A 1044 -1.50 4.58 1.91
C PHE A 1044 -1.36 3.37 0.99
N ASN A 1045 -2.17 2.34 1.23
CA ASN A 1045 -2.18 1.11 0.45
C ASN A 1045 -3.25 1.19 -0.64
N LEU A 1046 -2.84 1.00 -1.89
CA LEU A 1046 -3.73 0.85 -3.03
C LEU A 1046 -3.65 -0.59 -3.55
N THR A 1047 -4.79 -1.27 -3.71
CA THR A 1047 -4.86 -2.57 -4.38
C THR A 1047 -5.61 -2.42 -5.71
N LEU A 1048 -5.00 -2.80 -6.82
CA LEU A 1048 -5.62 -2.75 -8.13
C LEU A 1048 -5.84 -4.18 -8.64
N ASN A 1049 -6.94 -4.36 -9.36
CA ASN A 1049 -7.21 -5.63 -10.00
C ASN A 1049 -6.26 -5.82 -11.19
N SER A 1050 -5.56 -6.95 -11.27
CA SER A 1050 -4.69 -7.22 -12.42
C SER A 1050 -5.48 -7.34 -13.73
N ASN A 1051 -6.78 -7.62 -13.68
CA ASN A 1051 -7.63 -7.73 -14.88
C ASN A 1051 -7.94 -6.40 -15.57
N VAL A 1052 -7.61 -5.26 -14.95
CA VAL A 1052 -7.83 -3.94 -15.56
C VAL A 1052 -6.54 -3.29 -16.06
N LEU A 1053 -5.37 -3.85 -15.76
CA LEU A 1053 -4.07 -3.26 -16.14
C LEU A 1053 -3.27 -4.25 -17.00
N TYR A 1054 -3.54 -4.25 -18.31
CA TYR A 1054 -2.85 -5.12 -19.26
C TYR A 1054 -2.08 -4.36 -20.33
N GLY A 1055 -0.93 -4.91 -20.71
CA GLY A 1055 -0.11 -4.41 -21.81
C GLY A 1055 0.38 -2.99 -21.59
N GLU A 1056 0.82 -2.35 -22.67
CA GLU A 1056 1.42 -1.01 -22.61
C GLU A 1056 0.44 0.05 -22.12
N GLN A 1057 -0.85 -0.07 -22.44
CA GLN A 1057 -1.87 0.83 -21.91
C GLN A 1057 -2.00 0.73 -20.39
N GLY A 1058 -1.91 -0.48 -19.83
CA GLY A 1058 -1.88 -0.69 -18.38
C GLY A 1058 -0.70 0.04 -17.73
N VAL A 1059 0.50 -0.07 -18.32
CA VAL A 1059 1.72 0.61 -17.86
C VAL A 1059 1.53 2.12 -17.89
N ASN A 1060 1.04 2.68 -18.99
CA ASN A 1060 0.81 4.12 -19.13
C ASN A 1060 -0.27 4.62 -18.15
N ASN A 1061 -1.33 3.85 -17.92
CA ASN A 1061 -2.37 4.18 -16.95
C ASN A 1061 -1.82 4.15 -15.51
N MET A 1062 -0.99 3.15 -15.16
CA MET A 1062 -0.34 3.08 -13.85
C MET A 1062 0.60 4.28 -13.64
N GLN A 1063 1.41 4.61 -14.65
CA GLN A 1063 2.29 5.78 -14.64
C GLN A 1063 1.49 7.07 -14.42
N SER A 1064 0.37 7.23 -15.16
CA SER A 1064 -0.51 8.38 -15.03
C SER A 1064 -1.20 8.48 -13.67
N LEU A 1065 -1.57 7.35 -13.06
CA LEU A 1065 -2.09 7.31 -11.69
C LEU A 1065 -1.05 7.81 -10.68
N ILE A 1066 0.20 7.32 -10.79
CA ILE A 1066 1.30 7.72 -9.90
C ILE A 1066 1.58 9.21 -10.02
N GLN A 1067 1.74 9.70 -11.26
CA GLN A 1067 2.02 11.12 -11.52
C GLN A 1067 0.86 12.00 -11.06
N GLY A 1068 -0.39 11.63 -11.39
CA GLY A 1068 -1.57 12.38 -10.98
C GLY A 1068 -1.73 12.46 -9.46
N TYR A 1069 -1.46 11.37 -8.74
CA TYR A 1069 -1.54 11.34 -7.27
C TYR A 1069 -0.51 12.27 -6.62
N PHE A 1070 0.74 12.25 -7.09
CA PHE A 1070 1.79 13.10 -6.52
C PHE A 1070 1.68 14.55 -6.93
N GLU A 1071 1.24 14.86 -8.15
CA GLU A 1071 0.87 16.24 -8.54
C GLU A 1071 -0.31 16.77 -7.72
N ASN A 1072 -1.28 15.91 -7.36
CA ASN A 1072 -2.38 16.27 -6.45
C ASN A 1072 -1.94 16.48 -5.00
N GLY A 1073 -0.67 16.24 -4.67
CA GLY A 1073 -0.12 16.47 -3.34
C GLY A 1073 -0.14 15.26 -2.41
N GLY A 1074 -0.36 14.06 -2.93
CA GLY A 1074 -0.14 12.81 -2.19
C GLY A 1074 1.29 12.70 -1.65
N LEU A 1075 1.46 12.20 -0.42
CA LEU A 1075 2.78 12.02 0.19
C LEU A 1075 3.42 10.66 -0.13
N GLN A 1076 2.66 9.58 0.02
CA GLN A 1076 3.21 8.21 -0.03
C GLN A 1076 2.14 7.25 -0.54
N THR A 1077 2.51 6.32 -1.43
CA THR A 1077 1.66 5.18 -1.75
C THR A 1077 2.46 3.91 -2.00
N GLN A 1078 1.84 2.77 -1.74
CA GLN A 1078 2.34 1.46 -2.11
C GLN A 1078 1.22 0.63 -2.75
N ILE A 1079 1.54 -0.01 -3.88
CA ILE A 1079 0.54 -0.56 -4.78
C ILE A 1079 0.68 -2.08 -4.85
N ASN A 1080 -0.42 -2.77 -4.53
CA ASN A 1080 -0.63 -4.18 -4.81
C ASN A 1080 -1.40 -4.32 -6.13
N VAL A 1081 -1.07 -5.31 -6.95
CA VAL A 1081 -1.78 -5.62 -8.20
C VAL A 1081 -2.06 -7.11 -8.20
N PHE A 1082 -3.31 -7.53 -7.99
CA PHE A 1082 -3.63 -8.95 -7.84
C PHE A 1082 -4.92 -9.33 -8.56
N ASP A 1083 -5.04 -10.63 -8.86
CA ASP A 1083 -6.34 -11.28 -9.04
C ASP A 1083 -6.80 -11.83 -7.68
N VAL A 1084 -8.00 -11.47 -7.22
CA VAL A 1084 -8.60 -12.01 -5.98
C VAL A 1084 -8.57 -13.54 -5.98
N LYS A 1085 -8.81 -14.16 -7.15
CA LYS A 1085 -8.83 -15.62 -7.27
C LYS A 1085 -7.46 -16.24 -7.00
N GLN A 1086 -6.38 -15.55 -7.37
CA GLN A 1086 -5.02 -15.99 -7.08
C GLN A 1086 -4.75 -15.95 -5.57
N LEU A 1087 -5.20 -14.88 -4.87
CA LEU A 1087 -5.05 -14.78 -3.42
C LEU A 1087 -5.91 -15.80 -2.66
N GLU A 1088 -7.12 -16.08 -3.15
CA GLU A 1088 -7.99 -17.12 -2.60
C GLU A 1088 -7.41 -18.54 -2.82
N ASP A 1089 -6.89 -18.84 -4.02
CA ASP A 1089 -6.20 -20.11 -4.28
C ASP A 1089 -4.90 -20.23 -3.47
N ALA A 1090 -4.16 -19.14 -3.27
CA ALA A 1090 -2.98 -19.12 -2.38
C ALA A 1090 -3.34 -19.28 -0.90
N TYR A 1091 -4.56 -18.91 -0.50
CA TYR A 1091 -5.05 -19.11 0.87
C TYR A 1091 -5.43 -20.57 1.11
N GLU A 1092 -6.15 -21.20 0.17
CA GLU A 1092 -6.62 -22.58 0.28
C GLU A 1092 -5.53 -23.62 -0.09
N ASN A 1093 -4.64 -23.29 -1.03
CA ASN A 1093 -3.56 -24.16 -1.54
C ASN A 1093 -2.18 -23.47 -1.46
N PRO A 1094 -1.68 -23.16 -0.25
CA PRO A 1094 -0.47 -22.36 -0.04
C PRO A 1094 0.79 -22.96 -0.67
N GLU A 1095 0.87 -24.28 -0.83
CA GLU A 1095 2.00 -25.00 -1.44
C GLU A 1095 2.20 -24.70 -2.93
N LYS A 1096 1.16 -24.23 -3.63
CA LYS A 1096 1.27 -23.79 -5.04
C LYS A 1096 1.93 -22.41 -5.17
N TYR A 1097 1.89 -21.61 -4.10
CA TYR A 1097 2.34 -20.22 -4.09
C TYR A 1097 3.36 -19.97 -2.96
N PRO A 1098 4.42 -20.77 -2.83
CA PRO A 1098 5.32 -20.73 -1.68
C PRO A 1098 6.05 -19.39 -1.52
N HIS A 1099 6.16 -18.62 -2.60
CA HIS A 1099 6.94 -17.37 -2.67
C HIS A 1099 6.13 -16.20 -3.24
N LEU A 1100 4.79 -16.25 -3.16
CA LEU A 1100 3.94 -15.12 -3.56
C LEU A 1100 4.20 -13.95 -2.61
N LEU A 1101 4.77 -12.86 -3.15
CA LEU A 1101 5.02 -11.63 -2.39
C LEU A 1101 3.76 -10.78 -2.34
N VAL A 1102 3.50 -10.15 -1.20
CA VAL A 1102 2.41 -9.19 -1.01
C VAL A 1102 2.90 -7.98 -0.24
N ARG A 1103 2.37 -6.79 -0.56
CA ARG A 1103 2.59 -5.58 0.24
C ARG A 1103 1.59 -5.53 1.40
N VAL A 1104 2.08 -5.35 2.62
CA VAL A 1104 1.26 -5.37 3.86
C VAL A 1104 0.89 -3.95 4.30
N SER A 1105 1.82 -3.25 4.95
CA SER A 1105 1.72 -1.84 5.38
C SER A 1105 3.15 -1.35 5.66
N GLY A 1106 3.76 -0.64 4.71
CA GLY A 1106 5.17 -0.21 4.78
C GLY A 1106 6.22 -1.21 4.26
N TYR A 1107 5.88 -2.49 4.08
CA TYR A 1107 6.84 -3.54 3.66
C TYR A 1107 6.18 -4.66 2.84
N THR A 1108 7.01 -5.54 2.27
CA THR A 1108 6.60 -6.79 1.60
C THR A 1108 6.85 -8.03 2.46
N ALA A 1109 5.98 -9.02 2.36
CA ALA A 1109 6.14 -10.34 2.96
C ALA A 1109 5.74 -11.44 1.98
N TYR A 1110 6.20 -12.67 2.19
CA TYR A 1110 5.58 -13.81 1.50
C TYR A 1110 4.20 -14.04 2.10
N PHE A 1111 3.19 -14.24 1.26
CA PHE A 1111 1.80 -14.43 1.68
C PHE A 1111 1.68 -15.57 2.69
N ASN A 1112 2.48 -16.63 2.54
CA ASN A 1112 2.48 -17.79 3.44
C ASN A 1112 3.07 -17.53 4.82
N ASP A 1113 3.87 -16.47 4.98
CA ASP A 1113 4.46 -16.08 6.27
C ASP A 1113 3.50 -15.23 7.12
N LEU A 1114 2.31 -14.93 6.58
CA LEU A 1114 1.29 -14.11 7.25
C LEU A 1114 0.26 -14.97 7.99
N THR A 1115 -0.31 -14.39 9.05
CA THR A 1115 -1.37 -15.03 9.83
C THR A 1115 -2.64 -15.19 9.00
N PRO A 1116 -3.49 -16.22 9.25
CA PRO A 1116 -4.77 -16.37 8.55
C PRO A 1116 -5.61 -15.09 8.59
N LYS A 1117 -5.60 -14.37 9.72
CA LYS A 1117 -6.29 -13.10 9.85
C LYS A 1117 -5.73 -12.03 8.91
N MET A 1118 -4.41 -11.89 8.83
CA MET A 1118 -3.76 -10.94 7.93
C MET A 1118 -3.96 -11.31 6.45
N LYS A 1119 -3.87 -12.60 6.10
CA LYS A 1119 -4.19 -13.08 4.74
C LYS A 1119 -5.62 -12.72 4.33
N ARG A 1120 -6.58 -12.95 5.22
CA ARG A 1120 -7.99 -12.60 5.00
C ARG A 1120 -8.20 -11.10 4.87
N GLU A 1121 -7.51 -10.30 5.66
CA GLU A 1121 -7.56 -8.84 5.56
C GLU A 1121 -7.07 -8.36 4.16
N ILE A 1122 -5.94 -8.88 3.66
CA ILE A 1122 -5.42 -8.56 2.32
C ILE A 1122 -6.41 -8.99 1.21
N ILE A 1123 -6.98 -10.19 1.31
CA ILE A 1123 -8.01 -10.66 0.36
C ILE A 1123 -9.23 -9.73 0.38
N ASP A 1124 -9.68 -9.34 1.59
CA ASP A 1124 -10.85 -8.50 1.76
C ASP A 1124 -10.66 -7.08 1.22
N ARG A 1125 -9.44 -6.53 1.22
CA ARG A 1125 -9.12 -5.23 0.59
C ARG A 1125 -9.56 -5.18 -0.86
N GLU A 1126 -9.33 -6.26 -1.61
CA GLU A 1126 -9.72 -6.33 -3.01
C GLU A 1126 -11.17 -6.83 -3.17
N ARG A 1127 -11.55 -7.91 -2.47
CA ARG A 1127 -12.88 -8.54 -2.61
C ARG A 1127 -14.04 -7.59 -2.30
N LYS A 1128 -13.85 -6.69 -1.34
CA LYS A 1128 -14.91 -5.77 -0.87
C LYS A 1128 -14.88 -4.41 -1.58
N ARG A 1129 -13.88 -4.15 -2.43
CA ARG A 1129 -13.91 -2.98 -3.32
C ARG A 1129 -15.02 -3.19 -4.35
N LYS A 1130 -15.84 -2.16 -4.50
CA LYS A 1130 -16.74 -2.06 -5.65
C LYS A 1130 -15.95 -1.31 -6.72
N LEU A 1131 -15.40 -2.05 -7.67
CA LEU A 1131 -14.90 -1.47 -8.92
C LEU A 1131 -16.08 -1.09 -9.82
#